data_AF-A0A814SQC1-F1
#
_entry.id   AF-A0A814SQC1-F1
#
_cell.length_a   1.000
_cell.length_b   1.000
_cell.length_c   1.000
_cell.angle_alpha   90.00
_cell.angle_beta   90.00
_cell.angle_gamma   90.00
#
_symmetry.space_group_name_H-M   'P 1'
#
loop_
_entity.id
_entity.type
_entity.pdbx_description
1 polymer ?
#
loop_
_entity_poly.entity_id
_entity_poly.type
_entity_poly.pdbx_seq_one_letter_code
_entity_poly.pdbx_strand_id
1 'polypeptide(L)'
;ISKNYWSSFALKIGLDQKINLLEEDHQSSNHDYNLREQIRRVWNEFGFLELSPNNKTYTITDRGRLLFDSDSIIRDRALYWLLDRHISAWLPTFNFQKQHISKIDFFSQISKTPDLVALTQRVLNSYADHDWHDITSVLPNELFQSSTIVDLGGGIGALLRELSKHCFNQRLICIDRPEVIHLASYHPRIEFLSADLFSGFLPSADFYFLSRVLHDWPDEKIKIILNRIPSKYLCIIEREVDLNINQHALLSLHMFLLHGAKERTRQEWNNLFSATSWSVQSYTPFSGHIITLLKKDNYIEHKLPLSINACRKNSVRKVVLPIAGLGLRMRPQSVILPKVFLPIVQSNSLTWQCRPVVDLLLEQIFTKGTDIEQVLFVIAPEQLDLFQSYFSSYPHKNIDYILQQSPKGFGHAILQAESYIDNEPFVVMLSDHLYQSNNNQSCLQQLLNAYRQNISNQSIMGLTGIMTCTLEEVSETGLLQSNINMKDKQFFEITDMIEKPSIEIALNHFQSRIFNNRFLCQAGIDILPSTIFYQLRQYEQKLKEENTISELGLREAMNNLRQNGQLHGCLLDGQRYDIGNPKEYYRTFHAFAFEKKNQLLQQNSSISKAWPLVQHIDKLRKLFSLSKKPVYSASAPGRLDVMGGFADYSGSHVLQYPISQRTHAFVQVSDINTVHMISIQTDRIDVDSINENKLIIWEREIPMNILLDHSHTLRKRLETWYKQQQHNTLFSSDEPINWPNYILGILSQLIDKIDKTSIPIGFNVIIISDVPCNKGVASSAALEVAVARAASTCLNLDHIISNTELALLCQYVENHIVGSSCGFMDQMTCVHARANHLYSLLCQHIPNPPFHNVTLPINIQLFGIDSGVKRSTASSAYRRIRTATFMGKKLMNLPDNIHHLCQISLSKFNNQYRMLLPEKMFGSDFISSSHLDPLTPIDSNEIYPLRAATAHPIEENFRVQLFEQLLNINHHLSIDYLSNLGELMFQSDAGYTSCDLNSEETQLLVSLIRQSKSSMNVLFGAKITGGGGGGTVAVLAHNSSQAIEAIQNIISQYETITGRRTRIFSGTSSGLVAYPSITIEM
;
A
#
# COMPACT_ATOMS: atom_id res chain seq x y z
N ILE A 1 -34.81 -19.43 -46.71
CA ILE A 1 -33.56 -20.23 -46.86
C ILE A 1 -32.66 -19.85 -45.69
N SER A 2 -32.55 -20.74 -44.70
CA SER A 2 -31.93 -20.47 -43.38
C SER A 2 -30.44 -20.14 -43.47
N LYS A 3 -29.94 -19.28 -42.56
CA LYS A 3 -28.51 -18.96 -42.32
C LYS A 3 -27.56 -20.16 -42.46
N ASN A 4 -28.02 -21.37 -42.11
CA ASN A 4 -27.23 -22.59 -42.19
C ASN A 4 -26.91 -23.08 -43.61
N TYR A 5 -27.66 -22.70 -44.65
CA TYR A 5 -27.42 -23.25 -46.00
C TYR A 5 -26.13 -22.72 -46.61
N TRP A 6 -25.84 -21.43 -46.41
CA TRP A 6 -24.66 -20.79 -46.98
C TRP A 6 -23.39 -21.00 -46.16
N SER A 7 -23.50 -21.08 -44.83
CA SER A 7 -22.35 -21.49 -44.00
C SER A 7 -21.94 -22.93 -44.30
N SER A 8 -22.92 -23.79 -44.60
CA SER A 8 -22.66 -25.11 -45.16
C SER A 8 -22.01 -25.04 -46.54
N PHE A 9 -22.36 -24.06 -47.38
CA PHE A 9 -21.80 -23.92 -48.73
C PHE A 9 -20.31 -23.52 -48.66
N ALA A 10 -19.95 -22.55 -47.82
CA ALA A 10 -18.55 -22.15 -47.58
C ALA A 10 -17.70 -23.28 -46.97
N LEU A 11 -18.27 -24.07 -46.03
CA LEU A 11 -17.65 -25.30 -45.52
C LEU A 11 -17.62 -26.45 -46.55
N LYS A 12 -18.48 -26.46 -47.57
CA LYS A 12 -18.63 -27.55 -48.56
C LYS A 12 -18.02 -27.30 -49.93
N ILE A 13 -17.45 -26.13 -50.19
CA ILE A 13 -16.46 -25.98 -51.27
C ILE A 13 -15.07 -26.52 -50.82
N GLY A 14 -15.04 -27.28 -49.71
CA GLY A 14 -13.98 -28.20 -49.23
C GLY A 14 -12.57 -27.64 -49.28
N LEU A 15 -12.45 -26.50 -48.63
CA LEU A 15 -11.17 -25.89 -48.26
C LEU A 15 -10.82 -26.16 -46.80
N ASP A 16 -11.64 -26.96 -46.10
CA ASP A 16 -11.33 -27.48 -44.77
C ASP A 16 -10.25 -28.56 -44.90
N GLN A 17 -9.03 -28.23 -44.44
CA GLN A 17 -7.85 -29.09 -44.48
C GLN A 17 -8.06 -30.44 -43.78
N LYS A 18 -9.14 -30.60 -43.00
CA LYS A 18 -9.44 -31.83 -42.26
C LYS A 18 -10.10 -32.93 -43.09
N ILE A 19 -10.60 -32.64 -44.30
CA ILE A 19 -11.22 -33.65 -45.16
C ILE A 19 -10.30 -33.91 -46.35
N ASN A 20 -9.48 -34.96 -46.26
CA ASN A 20 -8.61 -35.35 -47.37
C ASN A 20 -9.47 -35.95 -48.51
N LEU A 21 -9.85 -35.10 -49.48
CA LEU A 21 -10.85 -35.43 -50.50
C LEU A 21 -10.31 -36.31 -51.62
N LEU A 22 -9.02 -36.64 -51.63
CA LEU A 22 -8.39 -37.51 -52.63
C LEU A 22 -7.93 -38.88 -52.10
N GLU A 23 -7.92 -39.09 -50.79
CA GLU A 23 -7.46 -40.35 -50.19
C GLU A 23 -8.61 -41.36 -49.98
N GLU A 24 -8.33 -42.65 -50.22
CA GLU A 24 -9.19 -43.77 -49.84
C GLU A 24 -8.94 -44.12 -48.38
N ASP A 25 -9.67 -43.45 -47.49
CA ASP A 25 -9.48 -43.65 -46.05
C ASP A 25 -10.40 -44.78 -45.54
N HIS A 26 -9.87 -46.02 -45.55
CA HIS A 26 -10.60 -47.25 -45.21
C HIS A 26 -11.00 -47.38 -43.72
N GLN A 27 -10.64 -46.43 -42.87
CA GLN A 27 -10.93 -46.48 -41.42
C GLN A 27 -11.94 -45.43 -40.93
N SER A 28 -12.56 -44.66 -41.82
CA SER A 28 -13.55 -43.62 -41.43
C SER A 28 -14.95 -44.19 -41.20
N SER A 29 -15.74 -43.51 -40.36
CA SER A 29 -17.13 -43.92 -40.04
C SER A 29 -18.01 -43.92 -41.30
N ASN A 30 -19.02 -44.79 -41.36
CA ASN A 30 -19.91 -44.95 -42.54
C ASN A 30 -20.67 -43.67 -42.93
N HIS A 31 -20.78 -42.70 -42.02
CA HIS A 31 -21.40 -41.39 -42.25
C HIS A 31 -20.45 -40.43 -43.00
N ASP A 32 -19.16 -40.45 -42.67
CA ASP A 32 -18.14 -39.58 -43.28
C ASP A 32 -17.87 -39.95 -44.74
N TYR A 33 -17.87 -41.25 -45.06
CA TYR A 33 -17.69 -41.73 -46.43
C TYR A 33 -18.78 -41.23 -47.38
N ASN A 34 -20.05 -41.32 -46.99
CA ASN A 34 -21.19 -40.86 -47.80
C ASN A 34 -21.15 -39.35 -48.05
N LEU A 35 -20.73 -38.55 -47.07
CA LEU A 35 -20.59 -37.11 -47.23
C LEU A 35 -19.44 -36.76 -48.20
N ARG A 36 -18.29 -37.44 -48.10
CA ARG A 36 -17.13 -37.24 -48.99
C ARG A 36 -17.49 -37.51 -50.45
N GLU A 37 -18.22 -38.58 -50.75
CA GLU A 37 -18.65 -38.90 -52.12
C GLU A 37 -19.65 -37.89 -52.70
N GLN A 38 -20.58 -37.38 -51.89
CA GLN A 38 -21.49 -36.33 -52.34
C GLN A 38 -20.74 -35.04 -52.68
N ILE A 39 -19.73 -34.66 -51.87
CA ILE A 39 -18.88 -33.49 -52.13
C ILE A 39 -18.07 -33.67 -53.43
N ARG A 40 -17.46 -34.85 -53.66
CA ARG A 40 -16.69 -35.15 -54.88
C ARG A 40 -17.54 -35.00 -56.16
N ARG A 41 -18.78 -35.46 -56.14
CA ARG A 41 -19.72 -35.33 -57.28
C ARG A 41 -20.05 -33.88 -57.59
N VAL A 42 -20.34 -33.07 -56.56
CA VAL A 42 -20.61 -31.63 -56.70
C VAL A 42 -19.41 -30.91 -57.29
N TRP A 43 -18.19 -31.26 -56.88
CA TRP A 43 -16.97 -30.65 -57.42
C TRP A 43 -16.63 -31.05 -58.84
N ASN A 44 -16.95 -32.29 -59.23
CA ASN A 44 -16.89 -32.72 -60.62
C ASN A 44 -17.88 -31.93 -61.48
N GLU A 45 -19.08 -31.66 -60.97
CA GLU A 45 -20.09 -30.84 -61.66
C GLU A 45 -19.64 -29.37 -61.82
N PHE A 46 -18.98 -28.80 -60.81
CA PHE A 46 -18.37 -27.46 -60.92
C PHE A 46 -17.09 -27.41 -61.77
N GLY A 47 -16.60 -28.56 -62.25
CA GLY A 47 -15.40 -28.68 -63.08
C GLY A 47 -14.08 -28.52 -62.32
N PHE A 48 -14.07 -28.72 -61.00
CA PHE A 48 -12.85 -28.70 -60.17
C PHE A 48 -12.19 -30.08 -60.05
N LEU A 49 -13.00 -31.14 -60.15
CA LEU A 49 -12.56 -32.52 -60.30
C LEU A 49 -12.99 -33.07 -61.66
N GLU A 50 -12.34 -34.14 -62.07
CA GLU A 50 -12.73 -34.98 -63.21
C GLU A 50 -12.74 -36.44 -62.75
N LEU A 51 -13.85 -37.13 -62.96
CA LEU A 51 -13.97 -38.55 -62.66
C LEU A 51 -13.27 -39.38 -63.74
N SER A 52 -12.37 -40.28 -63.33
CA SER A 52 -11.67 -41.14 -64.28
C SER A 52 -12.65 -42.04 -65.05
N PRO A 53 -12.35 -42.39 -66.32
CA PRO A 53 -13.26 -43.16 -67.18
C PRO A 53 -13.72 -44.51 -66.60
N ASN A 54 -12.98 -45.02 -65.62
CA ASN A 54 -13.23 -46.31 -64.97
C ASN A 54 -14.17 -46.17 -63.75
N ASN A 55 -14.71 -44.96 -63.47
CA ASN A 55 -15.58 -44.61 -62.33
C ASN A 55 -15.01 -44.97 -60.95
N LYS A 56 -13.68 -45.06 -60.81
CA LYS A 56 -13.04 -45.51 -59.56
C LYS A 56 -12.34 -44.40 -58.79
N THR A 57 -11.93 -43.32 -59.45
CA THR A 57 -11.09 -42.28 -58.82
C THR A 57 -11.33 -40.90 -59.45
N TYR A 58 -11.24 -39.84 -58.64
CA TYR A 58 -11.30 -38.45 -59.12
C TYR A 58 -9.90 -37.85 -59.23
N THR A 59 -9.68 -36.99 -60.23
CA THR A 59 -8.45 -36.21 -60.41
C THR A 59 -8.75 -34.70 -60.41
N ILE A 60 -7.82 -33.88 -59.93
CA ILE A 60 -7.96 -32.41 -59.90
C ILE A 60 -7.71 -31.81 -61.29
N THR A 61 -8.65 -31.00 -61.79
CA THR A 61 -8.52 -30.22 -63.05
C THR A 61 -7.62 -28.99 -62.84
N ASP A 62 -7.12 -28.34 -63.89
CA ASP A 62 -6.33 -27.10 -63.75
C ASP A 62 -7.11 -25.99 -63.02
N ARG A 63 -8.43 -25.92 -63.24
CA ARG A 63 -9.33 -25.01 -62.51
C ARG A 63 -9.43 -25.39 -61.02
N GLY A 64 -9.47 -26.68 -60.72
CA GLY A 64 -9.45 -27.18 -59.35
C GLY A 64 -8.11 -26.89 -58.65
N ARG A 65 -6.97 -26.99 -59.34
CA ARG A 65 -5.65 -26.70 -58.74
C ARG A 65 -5.58 -25.27 -58.20
N LEU A 66 -6.17 -24.30 -58.90
CA LEU A 66 -6.24 -22.91 -58.43
C LEU A 66 -7.03 -22.74 -57.12
N LEU A 67 -7.88 -23.70 -56.72
CA LEU A 67 -8.59 -23.68 -55.44
C LEU A 67 -7.95 -24.62 -54.40
N PHE A 68 -7.30 -25.70 -54.81
CA PHE A 68 -6.72 -26.68 -53.89
C PHE A 68 -5.28 -26.39 -53.46
N ASP A 69 -4.51 -25.69 -54.29
CA ASP A 69 -3.14 -25.31 -53.96
C ASP A 69 -3.12 -24.41 -52.71
N SER A 70 -2.22 -24.69 -51.76
CA SER A 70 -2.05 -23.90 -50.54
C SER A 70 -1.56 -22.49 -50.80
N ASP A 71 -0.85 -22.28 -51.91
CA ASP A 71 -0.21 -20.99 -52.23
C ASP A 71 -1.00 -20.18 -53.29
N SER A 72 -2.19 -20.61 -53.68
CA SER A 72 -2.99 -19.93 -54.70
C SER A 72 -3.69 -18.68 -54.15
N ILE A 73 -3.37 -17.51 -54.72
CA ILE A 73 -4.09 -16.27 -54.41
C ILE A 73 -5.57 -16.30 -54.83
N ILE A 74 -5.92 -17.11 -55.84
CA ILE A 74 -7.30 -17.26 -56.30
C ILE A 74 -8.12 -18.00 -55.25
N ARG A 75 -7.53 -19.01 -54.60
CA ARG A 75 -8.13 -19.69 -53.44
C ARG A 75 -8.37 -18.71 -52.30
N ASP A 76 -7.36 -17.94 -51.92
CA ASP A 76 -7.47 -16.97 -50.84
C ASP A 76 -8.56 -15.92 -51.12
N ARG A 77 -8.65 -15.41 -52.36
CA ARG A 77 -9.73 -14.50 -52.78
C ARG A 77 -11.10 -15.16 -52.68
N ALA A 78 -11.24 -16.41 -53.11
CA ALA A 78 -12.49 -17.15 -52.99
C ALA A 78 -12.88 -17.34 -51.52
N LEU A 79 -11.94 -17.74 -50.67
CA LEU A 79 -12.15 -17.90 -49.22
C LEU A 79 -12.59 -16.60 -48.56
N TYR A 80 -11.93 -15.49 -48.88
CA TYR A 80 -12.26 -14.18 -48.33
C TYR A 80 -13.69 -13.77 -48.69
N TRP A 81 -14.07 -13.81 -49.97
CA TRP A 81 -15.40 -13.39 -50.40
C TRP A 81 -16.53 -14.34 -49.95
N LEU A 82 -16.21 -15.59 -49.64
CA LEU A 82 -17.16 -16.59 -49.14
C LEU A 82 -17.28 -16.63 -47.61
N LEU A 83 -16.60 -15.74 -46.87
CA LEU A 83 -16.78 -15.68 -45.42
C LEU A 83 -18.26 -15.45 -45.07
N ASP A 84 -18.74 -16.21 -44.08
CA ASP A 84 -20.12 -16.14 -43.57
C ASP A 84 -20.60 -14.71 -43.28
N ARG A 85 -19.66 -13.82 -42.92
CA ARG A 85 -19.90 -12.41 -42.62
C ARG A 85 -20.33 -11.61 -43.86
N HIS A 86 -19.66 -11.80 -45.00
CA HIS A 86 -20.07 -11.15 -46.25
C HIS A 86 -21.46 -11.65 -46.62
N ILE A 87 -21.64 -12.98 -46.68
CA ILE A 87 -22.91 -13.61 -47.04
C ILE A 87 -24.05 -13.13 -46.12
N SER A 88 -23.81 -13.10 -44.80
CA SER A 88 -24.79 -12.67 -43.82
C SER A 88 -25.24 -11.22 -44.00
N ALA A 89 -24.35 -10.33 -44.49
CA ALA A 89 -24.71 -8.95 -44.81
C ALA A 89 -25.58 -8.84 -46.08
N TRP A 90 -25.40 -9.76 -47.04
CA TRP A 90 -26.20 -9.82 -48.26
C TRP A 90 -27.56 -10.51 -48.08
N LEU A 91 -27.69 -11.49 -47.17
CA LEU A 91 -28.93 -12.24 -46.97
C LEU A 91 -30.22 -11.40 -46.74
N PRO A 92 -30.20 -10.28 -45.98
CA PRO A 92 -31.38 -9.45 -45.79
C PRO A 92 -31.86 -8.73 -47.06
N THR A 93 -30.99 -8.54 -48.07
CA THR A 93 -31.33 -7.84 -49.31
C THR A 93 -32.40 -8.57 -50.14
N PHE A 94 -32.66 -9.85 -49.87
CA PHE A 94 -33.75 -10.58 -50.51
C PHE A 94 -35.15 -10.21 -49.97
N ASN A 95 -35.25 -9.48 -48.85
CA ASN A 95 -36.51 -9.03 -48.23
C ASN A 95 -36.46 -7.52 -47.89
N PHE A 96 -36.30 -6.67 -48.91
CA PHE A 96 -36.06 -5.23 -48.78
C PHE A 96 -37.11 -4.43 -47.99
N GLN A 97 -38.31 -4.96 -47.73
CA GLN A 97 -39.45 -4.15 -47.29
C GLN A 97 -39.53 -3.84 -45.79
N LYS A 98 -38.78 -4.46 -44.86
CA LYS A 98 -39.11 -4.32 -43.42
C LYS A 98 -37.97 -4.38 -42.36
N GLN A 99 -36.69 -4.25 -42.68
CA GLN A 99 -35.65 -4.40 -41.63
C GLN A 99 -34.58 -3.31 -41.64
N HIS A 100 -34.30 -2.77 -40.43
CA HIS A 100 -33.04 -2.10 -40.14
C HIS A 100 -31.90 -3.09 -40.40
N ILE A 101 -31.08 -2.81 -41.42
CA ILE A 101 -29.88 -3.58 -41.71
C ILE A 101 -28.91 -3.32 -40.55
N SER A 102 -28.70 -4.33 -39.70
CA SER A 102 -27.73 -4.24 -38.61
C SER A 102 -26.33 -4.13 -39.21
N LYS A 103 -25.71 -2.96 -39.08
CA LYS A 103 -24.34 -2.72 -39.55
C LYS A 103 -23.37 -3.56 -38.72
N ILE A 104 -22.52 -4.31 -39.39
CA ILE A 104 -21.55 -5.21 -38.77
C ILE A 104 -20.20 -4.51 -38.81
N ASP A 105 -19.54 -4.40 -37.65
CA ASP A 105 -18.13 -3.98 -37.60
C ASP A 105 -17.24 -5.13 -38.09
N PHE A 106 -17.13 -5.28 -39.41
CA PHE A 106 -16.47 -6.39 -40.09
C PHE A 106 -14.99 -6.51 -39.72
N PHE A 107 -14.26 -5.39 -39.72
CA PHE A 107 -12.83 -5.40 -39.40
C PHE A 107 -12.57 -5.73 -37.92
N SER A 108 -13.42 -5.29 -36.99
CA SER A 108 -13.36 -5.67 -35.57
C SER A 108 -13.74 -7.13 -35.33
N GLN A 109 -14.57 -7.72 -36.19
CA GLN A 109 -14.85 -9.15 -36.10
C GLN A 109 -13.73 -10.01 -36.69
N ILE A 110 -13.07 -9.54 -37.75
CA ILE A 110 -11.90 -10.22 -38.32
C ILE A 110 -10.73 -10.20 -37.34
N SER A 111 -10.50 -9.09 -36.63
CA SER A 111 -9.37 -8.96 -35.69
C SER A 111 -9.40 -9.98 -34.56
N LYS A 112 -10.55 -10.58 -34.26
CA LYS A 112 -10.71 -11.62 -33.23
C LYS A 112 -10.12 -12.98 -33.62
N THR A 113 -9.75 -13.20 -34.88
CA THR A 113 -9.23 -14.49 -35.34
C THR A 113 -7.99 -14.33 -36.20
N PRO A 114 -6.79 -14.69 -35.69
CA PRO A 114 -5.52 -14.49 -36.38
C PRO A 114 -5.47 -15.04 -37.82
N ASP A 115 -5.99 -16.25 -38.05
CA ASP A 115 -6.01 -16.86 -39.38
C ASP A 115 -6.83 -16.06 -40.40
N LEU A 116 -7.90 -15.41 -39.94
CA LEU A 116 -8.76 -14.58 -40.76
C LEU A 116 -8.13 -13.21 -41.03
N VAL A 117 -7.38 -12.66 -40.07
CA VAL A 117 -6.55 -11.46 -40.29
C VAL A 117 -5.50 -11.77 -41.35
N ALA A 118 -4.79 -12.89 -41.24
CA ALA A 118 -3.77 -13.31 -42.19
C ALA A 118 -4.34 -13.51 -43.61
N LEU A 119 -5.47 -14.24 -43.74
CA LEU A 119 -6.16 -14.41 -45.02
C LEU A 119 -6.58 -13.06 -45.62
N THR A 120 -7.19 -12.19 -44.81
CA THR A 120 -7.64 -10.87 -45.26
C THR A 120 -6.48 -10.03 -45.76
N GLN A 121 -5.36 -10.00 -45.04
CA GLN A 121 -4.18 -9.23 -45.45
C GLN A 121 -3.53 -9.77 -46.71
N ARG A 122 -3.44 -11.11 -46.90
CA ARG A 122 -2.95 -11.67 -48.17
C ARG A 122 -3.81 -11.24 -49.36
N VAL A 123 -5.13 -11.26 -49.21
CA VAL A 123 -6.07 -10.85 -50.26
C VAL A 123 -5.97 -9.35 -50.54
N LEU A 124 -6.04 -8.49 -49.52
CA LEU A 124 -5.96 -7.03 -49.68
C LEU A 124 -4.61 -6.59 -50.26
N ASN A 125 -3.51 -7.20 -49.81
CA ASN A 125 -2.17 -6.94 -50.34
C ASN A 125 -2.07 -7.36 -51.82
N SER A 126 -2.67 -8.48 -52.22
CA SER A 126 -2.65 -8.90 -53.64
C SER A 126 -3.33 -7.92 -54.59
N TYR A 127 -4.33 -7.17 -54.12
CA TYR A 127 -4.91 -6.09 -54.92
C TYR A 127 -4.02 -4.84 -54.88
N ALA A 128 -3.42 -4.54 -53.72
CA ALA A 128 -2.55 -3.37 -53.55
C ALA A 128 -1.28 -3.46 -54.42
N ASP A 129 -0.63 -4.62 -54.45
CA ASP A 129 0.60 -4.85 -55.23
C ASP A 129 0.36 -4.61 -56.74
N HIS A 130 -0.83 -4.96 -57.24
CA HIS A 130 -1.23 -4.70 -58.61
C HIS A 130 -1.60 -3.23 -58.83
N ASP A 131 -2.42 -2.65 -57.95
CA ASP A 131 -2.96 -1.30 -58.12
C ASP A 131 -1.87 -0.22 -58.02
N TRP A 132 -0.86 -0.41 -57.15
CA TRP A 132 0.16 0.60 -56.83
C TRP A 132 1.44 0.47 -57.64
N HIS A 133 1.58 -0.54 -58.48
CA HIS A 133 2.75 -0.69 -59.34
C HIS A 133 3.00 0.59 -60.16
N ASP A 134 4.22 1.14 -60.12
CA ASP A 134 4.62 2.40 -60.80
C ASP A 134 3.86 3.68 -60.40
N ILE A 135 3.16 3.68 -59.24
CA ILE A 135 2.42 4.87 -58.76
C ILE A 135 3.29 6.11 -58.55
N THR A 136 4.59 5.94 -58.32
CA THR A 136 5.55 7.04 -58.13
C THR A 136 5.61 8.02 -59.30
N SER A 137 5.22 7.60 -60.51
CA SER A 137 5.19 8.42 -61.72
C SER A 137 4.13 9.53 -61.71
N VAL A 138 3.10 9.41 -60.86
CA VAL A 138 1.93 10.32 -60.83
C VAL A 138 1.74 11.02 -59.48
N LEU A 139 2.61 10.73 -58.50
CA LEU A 139 2.54 11.33 -57.18
C LEU A 139 3.03 12.80 -57.17
N PRO A 140 2.48 13.65 -56.29
CA PRO A 140 2.80 15.06 -56.25
C PRO A 140 4.26 15.34 -55.85
N ASN A 141 4.86 16.41 -56.41
CA ASN A 141 6.25 16.77 -56.15
C ASN A 141 6.54 17.09 -54.68
N GLU A 142 5.53 17.60 -53.95
CA GLU A 142 5.58 17.89 -52.52
C GLU A 142 5.97 16.67 -51.69
N LEU A 143 5.60 15.46 -52.15
CA LEU A 143 5.97 14.21 -51.50
C LEU A 143 7.49 13.98 -51.57
N PHE A 144 8.11 14.19 -52.73
CA PHE A 144 9.55 13.93 -52.88
C PHE A 144 10.42 14.94 -52.13
N GLN A 145 9.85 16.07 -51.72
CA GLN A 145 10.47 17.10 -50.88
C GLN A 145 10.28 16.85 -49.38
N SER A 146 9.42 15.91 -49.00
CA SER A 146 9.14 15.57 -47.60
C SER A 146 10.29 14.83 -46.94
N SER A 147 10.43 14.95 -45.61
CA SER A 147 11.40 14.18 -44.82
C SER A 147 10.75 12.94 -44.19
N THR A 148 9.48 13.02 -43.80
CA THR A 148 8.72 11.89 -43.24
C THR A 148 7.40 11.68 -43.99
N ILE A 149 7.15 10.43 -44.39
CA ILE A 149 5.95 9.98 -45.11
C ILE A 149 5.26 8.91 -44.28
N VAL A 150 3.97 9.09 -44.01
CA VAL A 150 3.15 8.13 -43.26
C VAL A 150 2.07 7.55 -44.17
N ASP A 151 1.94 6.23 -44.21
CA ASP A 151 0.82 5.53 -44.84
C ASP A 151 -0.13 5.01 -43.77
N LEU A 152 -1.31 5.64 -43.68
CA LEU A 152 -2.28 5.44 -42.62
C LEU A 152 -3.34 4.44 -43.07
N GLY A 153 -3.45 3.30 -42.38
CA GLY A 153 -4.22 2.15 -42.85
C GLY A 153 -3.51 1.38 -43.97
N GLY A 154 -2.17 1.41 -43.98
CA GLY A 154 -1.34 0.86 -45.07
C GLY A 154 -1.25 -0.67 -45.12
N GLY A 155 -1.95 -1.38 -44.24
CA GLY A 155 -1.89 -2.84 -44.14
C GLY A 155 -0.48 -3.32 -43.77
N ILE A 156 0.05 -4.23 -44.58
CA ILE A 156 1.43 -4.72 -44.47
C ILE A 156 2.43 -3.92 -45.35
N GLY A 157 2.05 -2.72 -45.81
CA GLY A 157 2.95 -1.73 -46.39
C GLY A 157 3.16 -1.80 -47.91
N ALA A 158 2.20 -2.29 -48.70
CA ALA A 158 2.32 -2.42 -50.16
C ALA A 158 2.70 -1.08 -50.85
N LEU A 159 2.00 0.00 -50.53
CA LEU A 159 2.25 1.33 -51.12
C LEU A 159 3.64 1.85 -50.74
N LEU A 160 4.03 1.76 -49.46
CA LEU A 160 5.35 2.20 -49.01
C LEU A 160 6.48 1.34 -49.58
N ARG A 161 6.27 0.06 -49.87
CA ARG A 161 7.27 -0.78 -50.56
C ARG A 161 7.54 -0.26 -51.96
N GLU A 162 6.49 0.10 -52.71
CA GLU A 162 6.63 0.71 -54.02
C GLU A 162 7.33 2.06 -53.93
N LEU A 163 6.89 2.94 -53.01
CA LEU A 163 7.51 4.25 -52.79
C LEU A 163 8.98 4.13 -52.42
N SER A 164 9.35 3.13 -51.61
CA SER A 164 10.73 2.92 -51.21
C SER A 164 11.63 2.77 -52.43
N LYS A 165 11.21 2.19 -53.55
CA LYS A 165 12.04 2.05 -54.75
C LYS A 165 12.58 3.39 -55.29
N HIS A 166 11.90 4.50 -54.98
CA HIS A 166 12.25 5.85 -55.44
C HIS A 166 12.55 6.85 -54.31
N CYS A 167 12.16 6.56 -53.07
CA CYS A 167 12.48 7.34 -51.87
C CYS A 167 13.74 6.80 -51.19
N PHE A 168 14.83 7.58 -51.18
CA PHE A 168 16.12 7.14 -50.65
C PHE A 168 16.43 7.68 -49.25
N ASN A 169 15.97 8.88 -48.92
CA ASN A 169 16.35 9.59 -47.69
C ASN A 169 15.16 9.88 -46.76
N GLN A 170 13.93 9.59 -47.21
CA GLN A 170 12.72 9.83 -46.46
C GLN A 170 12.50 8.73 -45.42
N ARG A 171 12.02 9.11 -44.23
CA ARG A 171 11.53 8.17 -43.23
C ARG A 171 10.12 7.72 -43.63
N LEU A 172 9.95 6.41 -43.85
CA LEU A 172 8.68 5.82 -44.27
C LEU A 172 8.04 5.07 -43.11
N ILE A 173 6.79 5.40 -42.78
CA ILE A 173 6.08 4.84 -41.62
C ILE A 173 4.74 4.25 -42.07
N CYS A 174 4.57 2.95 -41.94
CA CYS A 174 3.29 2.27 -42.14
C CYS A 174 2.54 2.18 -40.81
N ILE A 175 1.29 2.64 -40.78
CA ILE A 175 0.45 2.59 -39.59
C ILE A 175 -0.79 1.76 -39.88
N ASP A 176 -1.04 0.75 -39.06
CA ASP A 176 -2.27 -0.04 -39.07
C ASP A 176 -2.53 -0.63 -37.68
N ARG A 177 -3.61 -1.38 -37.50
CA ARG A 177 -3.94 -2.02 -36.23
C ARG A 177 -2.88 -3.05 -35.82
N PRO A 178 -2.70 -3.31 -34.51
CA PRO A 178 -1.69 -4.24 -34.02
C PRO A 178 -1.71 -5.58 -34.74
N GLU A 179 -2.87 -6.23 -34.84
CA GLU A 179 -3.04 -7.53 -35.49
C GLU A 179 -2.61 -7.56 -36.96
N VAL A 180 -2.64 -6.43 -37.66
CA VAL A 180 -2.19 -6.31 -39.05
C VAL A 180 -0.68 -6.10 -39.10
N ILE A 181 -0.16 -5.19 -38.28
CA ILE A 181 1.28 -4.88 -38.21
C ILE A 181 2.11 -6.09 -37.79
N HIS A 182 1.58 -6.99 -36.96
CA HIS A 182 2.26 -8.24 -36.58
C HIS A 182 2.49 -9.20 -37.77
N LEU A 183 1.72 -9.05 -38.86
CA LEU A 183 1.89 -9.84 -40.09
C LEU A 183 2.90 -9.20 -41.06
N ALA A 184 3.31 -7.95 -40.83
CA ALA A 184 4.23 -7.27 -41.70
C ALA A 184 5.63 -7.88 -41.58
N SER A 185 6.17 -8.34 -42.69
CA SER A 185 7.57 -8.78 -42.75
C SER A 185 8.51 -7.59 -42.57
N TYR A 186 9.63 -7.81 -41.89
CA TYR A 186 10.68 -6.81 -41.73
C TYR A 186 11.06 -6.18 -43.08
N HIS A 187 11.20 -4.85 -43.09
CA HIS A 187 11.68 -4.10 -44.24
C HIS A 187 12.70 -3.04 -43.78
N PRO A 188 13.87 -2.92 -44.43
CA PRO A 188 14.97 -2.10 -43.93
C PRO A 188 14.68 -0.59 -43.94
N ARG A 189 13.66 -0.14 -44.68
CA ARG A 189 13.32 1.28 -44.87
C ARG A 189 11.92 1.68 -44.43
N ILE A 190 11.11 0.72 -43.97
CA ILE A 190 9.73 0.99 -43.56
C ILE A 190 9.62 0.66 -42.08
N GLU A 191 9.26 1.67 -41.30
CA GLU A 191 8.90 1.54 -39.91
C GLU A 191 7.43 1.14 -39.82
N PHE A 192 7.12 0.04 -39.14
CA PHE A 192 5.75 -0.39 -38.92
C PHE A 192 5.32 0.00 -37.50
N LEU A 193 4.29 0.83 -37.38
CA LEU A 193 3.75 1.29 -36.11
C LEU A 193 2.30 0.83 -35.94
N SER A 194 1.96 0.28 -34.78
CA SER A 194 0.58 -0.10 -34.50
C SER A 194 -0.21 1.08 -33.92
N ALA A 195 -1.32 1.47 -34.56
CA ALA A 195 -2.26 2.44 -34.01
C ALA A 195 -3.68 2.20 -34.54
N ASP A 196 -4.68 2.77 -33.84
CA ASP A 196 -6.06 2.79 -34.31
C ASP A 196 -6.31 4.07 -35.14
N LEU A 197 -7.02 3.95 -36.26
CA LEU A 197 -7.29 5.09 -37.15
C LEU A 197 -8.17 6.18 -36.50
N PHE A 198 -9.05 5.75 -35.60
CA PHE A 198 -10.03 6.60 -34.92
C PHE A 198 -9.58 7.06 -33.52
N SER A 199 -8.59 6.41 -32.92
CA SER A 199 -8.11 6.69 -31.55
C SER A 199 -6.59 6.47 -31.38
N GLY A 200 -5.96 7.06 -30.35
CA GLY A 200 -4.50 6.93 -30.15
C GLY A 200 -3.64 7.94 -30.93
N PHE A 201 -2.32 7.77 -30.88
CA PHE A 201 -1.32 8.71 -31.44
C PHE A 201 -1.08 8.49 -32.94
N LEU A 202 -0.92 9.59 -33.68
CA LEU A 202 -0.41 9.62 -35.06
C LEU A 202 0.85 10.50 -35.10
N PRO A 203 1.98 10.03 -35.66
CA PRO A 203 3.24 10.79 -35.68
C PRO A 203 3.14 12.03 -36.55
N SER A 204 3.70 13.17 -36.13
CA SER A 204 3.81 14.33 -37.01
C SER A 204 4.64 13.96 -38.24
N ALA A 205 4.14 14.24 -39.43
CA ALA A 205 4.86 13.99 -40.68
C ALA A 205 4.56 15.09 -41.70
N ASP A 206 5.49 15.28 -42.63
CA ASP A 206 5.34 16.27 -43.70
C ASP A 206 4.25 15.85 -44.70
N PHE A 207 4.03 14.54 -44.82
CA PHE A 207 3.14 13.96 -45.81
C PHE A 207 2.43 12.70 -45.27
N TYR A 208 1.12 12.63 -45.47
CA TYR A 208 0.30 11.45 -45.14
C TYR A 208 -0.37 10.85 -46.37
N PHE A 209 -0.58 9.54 -46.35
CA PHE A 209 -1.42 8.80 -47.28
C PHE A 209 -2.61 8.16 -46.58
N LEU A 210 -3.73 8.10 -47.30
CA LEU A 210 -4.88 7.25 -47.02
C LEU A 210 -5.26 6.57 -48.35
N SER A 211 -5.01 5.27 -48.46
CA SER A 211 -5.16 4.53 -49.72
C SER A 211 -6.17 3.40 -49.60
N ARG A 212 -7.35 3.54 -50.23
CA ARG A 212 -8.49 2.62 -50.10
C ARG A 212 -8.87 2.39 -48.63
N VAL A 213 -8.98 3.47 -47.88
CA VAL A 213 -9.29 3.44 -46.44
C VAL A 213 -10.62 4.13 -46.19
N LEU A 214 -10.83 5.30 -46.77
CA LEU A 214 -11.99 6.13 -46.48
C LEU A 214 -13.28 5.54 -47.07
N HIS A 215 -13.21 4.81 -48.18
CA HIS A 215 -14.39 4.20 -48.79
C HIS A 215 -15.08 3.13 -47.91
N ASP A 216 -14.35 2.54 -46.96
CA ASP A 216 -14.85 1.54 -46.02
C ASP A 216 -15.67 2.14 -44.87
N TRP A 217 -15.66 3.47 -44.72
CA TRP A 217 -16.25 4.15 -43.58
C TRP A 217 -17.36 5.15 -43.96
N PRO A 218 -18.38 5.32 -43.09
CA PRO A 218 -19.37 6.37 -43.28
C PRO A 218 -18.76 7.76 -43.05
N ASP A 219 -19.42 8.80 -43.59
CA ASP A 219 -18.95 10.19 -43.60
C ASP A 219 -18.49 10.70 -42.23
N GLU A 220 -19.22 10.38 -41.15
CA GLU A 220 -18.85 10.83 -39.80
C GLU A 220 -17.54 10.23 -39.29
N LYS A 221 -17.25 8.98 -39.66
CA LYS A 221 -15.99 8.30 -39.32
C LYS A 221 -14.83 8.85 -40.15
N ILE A 222 -15.07 9.19 -41.42
CA ILE A 222 -14.08 9.84 -42.29
C ILE A 222 -13.66 11.20 -41.71
N LYS A 223 -14.62 12.03 -41.27
CA LYS A 223 -14.31 13.34 -40.66
C LYS A 223 -13.40 13.19 -39.43
N ILE A 224 -13.59 12.15 -38.61
CA ILE A 224 -12.72 11.86 -37.46
C ILE A 224 -11.29 11.59 -37.93
N ILE A 225 -11.10 10.72 -38.93
CA ILE A 225 -9.78 10.40 -39.47
C ILE A 225 -9.11 11.68 -40.01
N LEU A 226 -9.81 12.44 -40.86
CA LEU A 226 -9.27 13.65 -41.50
C LEU A 226 -8.85 14.72 -40.47
N ASN A 227 -9.62 14.89 -39.39
CA ASN A 227 -9.32 15.88 -38.35
C ASN A 227 -8.11 15.50 -37.49
N ARG A 228 -7.80 14.21 -37.36
CA ARG A 228 -6.69 13.69 -36.56
C ARG A 228 -5.32 13.86 -37.23
N ILE A 229 -5.26 13.96 -38.55
CA ILE A 229 -4.00 13.91 -39.31
C ILE A 229 -3.12 15.15 -39.01
N PRO A 230 -1.94 14.98 -38.40
CA PRO A 230 -1.05 16.06 -38.01
C PRO A 230 -0.02 16.35 -39.12
N SER A 231 -0.51 16.76 -40.29
CA SER A 231 0.34 17.02 -41.45
C SER A 231 -0.11 18.24 -42.24
N LYS A 232 0.83 18.80 -43.00
CA LYS A 232 0.58 19.88 -43.96
C LYS A 232 -0.07 19.37 -45.23
N TYR A 233 0.31 18.17 -45.67
CA TYR A 233 -0.15 17.56 -46.90
C TYR A 233 -0.72 16.17 -46.63
N LEU A 234 -1.85 15.88 -47.27
CA LEU A 234 -2.52 14.58 -47.23
C LEU A 234 -2.84 14.17 -48.67
N CYS A 235 -2.47 12.95 -49.03
CA CYS A 235 -2.82 12.36 -50.30
C CYS A 235 -3.82 11.21 -50.08
N ILE A 236 -4.97 11.31 -50.73
CA ILE A 236 -6.03 10.32 -50.65
C ILE A 236 -6.09 9.59 -51.98
N ILE A 237 -6.06 8.26 -51.95
CA ILE A 237 -6.16 7.41 -53.14
C ILE A 237 -7.41 6.57 -53.00
N GLU A 238 -8.45 6.94 -53.73
CA GLU A 238 -9.77 6.31 -53.65
C GLU A 238 -10.39 6.15 -55.04
N ARG A 239 -11.42 5.32 -55.16
CA ARG A 239 -12.21 5.26 -56.39
C ARG A 239 -13.21 6.42 -56.43
N GLU A 240 -13.50 6.88 -57.65
CA GLU A 240 -14.53 7.86 -57.92
C GLU A 240 -15.68 7.20 -58.67
N VAL A 241 -16.91 7.41 -58.20
CA VAL A 241 -18.12 6.92 -58.87
C VAL A 241 -18.52 7.87 -59.99
N ASP A 242 -18.63 7.33 -61.20
CA ASP A 242 -19.36 7.97 -62.30
C ASP A 242 -20.80 7.44 -62.32
N LEU A 243 -21.78 8.31 -62.03
CA LEU A 243 -23.20 7.95 -61.99
C LEU A 243 -23.75 7.53 -63.36
N ASN A 244 -23.02 7.76 -64.46
CA ASN A 244 -23.42 7.35 -65.80
C ASN A 244 -22.95 5.93 -66.16
N ILE A 245 -22.14 5.29 -65.32
CA ILE A 245 -21.56 3.97 -65.58
C ILE A 245 -21.83 3.08 -64.35
N ASN A 246 -22.37 1.88 -64.55
CA ASN A 246 -22.66 0.93 -63.46
C ASN A 246 -21.41 0.27 -62.84
N GLN A 247 -20.24 0.86 -63.04
CA GLN A 247 -18.97 0.31 -62.58
C GLN A 247 -18.87 0.43 -61.05
N HIS A 248 -18.40 -0.62 -60.37
CA HIS A 248 -18.23 -0.68 -58.91
C HIS A 248 -19.52 -0.63 -58.07
N ALA A 249 -20.71 -0.64 -58.68
CA ALA A 249 -21.99 -0.63 -57.95
C ALA A 249 -22.13 -1.79 -56.94
N LEU A 250 -21.64 -2.99 -57.29
CA LEU A 250 -21.65 -4.15 -56.40
C LEU A 250 -20.74 -3.95 -55.17
N LEU A 251 -19.56 -3.34 -55.34
CA LEU A 251 -18.63 -3.06 -54.25
C LEU A 251 -19.19 -1.96 -53.33
N SER A 252 -19.77 -0.91 -53.90
CA SER A 252 -20.41 0.16 -53.13
C SER A 252 -21.58 -0.36 -52.29
N LEU A 253 -22.45 -1.20 -52.89
CA LEU A 253 -23.51 -1.89 -52.15
C LEU A 253 -22.93 -2.79 -51.05
N HIS A 254 -21.84 -3.50 -51.34
CA HIS A 254 -21.19 -4.36 -50.35
C HIS A 254 -20.72 -3.60 -49.11
N MET A 255 -20.00 -2.49 -49.29
CA MET A 255 -19.52 -1.64 -48.20
C MET A 255 -20.67 -0.98 -47.44
N PHE A 256 -21.76 -0.64 -48.13
CA PHE A 256 -22.97 -0.12 -47.50
C PHE A 256 -23.63 -1.14 -46.56
N LEU A 257 -23.75 -2.38 -47.01
CA LEU A 257 -24.35 -3.47 -46.23
C LEU A 257 -23.49 -3.84 -45.01
N LEU A 258 -22.16 -3.75 -45.12
CA LEU A 258 -21.24 -4.03 -44.01
C LEU A 258 -21.17 -2.86 -43.02
N HIS A 259 -20.70 -1.69 -43.47
CA HIS A 259 -20.27 -0.58 -42.60
C HIS A 259 -21.19 0.63 -42.67
N GLY A 260 -22.18 0.63 -43.57
CA GLY A 260 -22.91 1.82 -43.96
C GLY A 260 -22.06 2.83 -44.72
N ALA A 261 -20.99 2.36 -45.36
CA ALA A 261 -20.09 3.16 -46.20
C ALA A 261 -20.48 3.07 -47.68
N LYS A 262 -19.77 3.75 -48.57
CA LYS A 262 -20.06 3.75 -50.00
C LYS A 262 -18.89 4.28 -50.81
N GLU A 263 -18.84 3.89 -52.08
CA GLU A 263 -18.08 4.65 -53.07
C GLU A 263 -18.76 6.00 -53.31
N ARG A 264 -17.98 7.07 -53.52
CA ARG A 264 -18.46 8.46 -53.58
C ARG A 264 -18.16 9.11 -54.92
N THR A 265 -19.03 10.02 -55.33
CA THR A 265 -18.80 10.91 -56.48
C THR A 265 -17.80 12.02 -56.12
N ARG A 266 -17.21 12.69 -57.12
CA ARG A 266 -16.33 13.85 -56.89
C ARG A 266 -16.96 14.94 -56.04
N GLN A 267 -18.24 15.21 -56.25
CA GLN A 267 -18.96 16.24 -55.50
C GLN A 267 -19.11 15.86 -54.02
N GLU A 268 -19.37 14.58 -53.73
CA GLU A 268 -19.47 14.09 -52.35
C GLU A 268 -18.11 14.14 -51.63
N TRP A 269 -17.02 13.78 -52.31
CA TRP A 269 -15.66 13.93 -51.77
C TRP A 269 -15.34 15.40 -51.47
N ASN A 270 -15.62 16.31 -52.40
CA ASN A 270 -15.43 17.75 -52.19
C ASN A 270 -16.22 18.27 -50.99
N ASN A 271 -17.47 17.85 -50.83
CA ASN A 271 -18.30 18.24 -49.70
C ASN A 271 -17.68 17.78 -48.37
N LEU A 272 -17.16 16.54 -48.31
CA LEU A 272 -16.49 16.02 -47.12
C LEU A 272 -15.22 16.80 -46.77
N PHE A 273 -14.36 17.09 -47.75
CA PHE A 273 -13.13 17.83 -47.51
C PHE A 273 -13.41 19.27 -47.08
N SER A 274 -14.36 19.94 -47.73
CA SER A 274 -14.77 21.31 -47.37
C SER A 274 -15.37 21.43 -45.96
N ALA A 275 -15.91 20.33 -45.41
CA ALA A 275 -16.40 20.26 -44.04
C ALA A 275 -15.29 20.04 -43.00
N THR A 276 -14.02 20.01 -43.42
CA THR A 276 -12.83 19.82 -42.57
C THR A 276 -11.82 20.94 -42.81
N SER A 277 -10.64 20.88 -42.18
CA SER A 277 -9.58 21.88 -42.32
C SER A 277 -8.69 21.69 -43.56
N TRP A 278 -9.18 20.98 -44.58
CA TRP A 278 -8.42 20.56 -45.77
C TRP A 278 -8.96 21.19 -47.05
N SER A 279 -8.07 21.76 -47.86
CA SER A 279 -8.38 22.27 -49.20
C SER A 279 -7.75 21.41 -50.29
N VAL A 280 -8.57 21.09 -51.30
CA VAL A 280 -8.15 20.30 -52.47
C VAL A 280 -7.21 21.11 -53.34
N GLN A 281 -6.05 20.53 -53.68
CA GLN A 281 -5.05 21.13 -54.55
C GLN A 281 -5.12 20.56 -55.98
N SER A 282 -5.25 19.24 -56.11
CA SER A 282 -5.29 18.58 -57.42
C SER A 282 -5.96 17.20 -57.36
N TYR A 283 -6.38 16.74 -58.54
CA TYR A 283 -6.88 15.39 -58.79
C TYR A 283 -6.09 14.76 -59.95
N THR A 284 -5.54 13.57 -59.74
CA THR A 284 -4.77 12.83 -60.75
C THR A 284 -5.33 11.41 -60.89
N PRO A 285 -5.83 11.01 -62.07
CA PRO A 285 -6.30 9.65 -62.28
C PRO A 285 -5.14 8.66 -62.39
N PHE A 286 -5.26 7.49 -61.76
CA PHE A 286 -4.24 6.43 -61.80
C PHE A 286 -4.85 5.04 -61.53
N SER A 287 -4.61 4.09 -62.43
CA SER A 287 -5.00 2.67 -62.27
C SER A 287 -6.48 2.45 -61.85
N GLY A 288 -7.40 3.28 -62.37
CA GLY A 288 -8.83 3.22 -62.01
C GLY A 288 -9.18 3.82 -60.64
N HIS A 289 -8.24 4.53 -60.02
CA HIS A 289 -8.40 5.34 -58.81
C HIS A 289 -8.14 6.82 -59.12
N ILE A 290 -8.50 7.69 -58.19
CA ILE A 290 -8.21 9.12 -58.19
C ILE A 290 -7.31 9.44 -57.01
N ILE A 291 -6.15 10.02 -57.30
CA ILE A 291 -5.21 10.56 -56.33
C ILE A 291 -5.61 12.01 -56.07
N THR A 292 -5.99 12.32 -54.84
CA THR A 292 -6.40 13.67 -54.41
C THR A 292 -5.35 14.24 -53.47
N LEU A 293 -4.72 15.35 -53.85
CA LEU A 293 -3.82 16.08 -52.97
C LEU A 293 -4.61 17.13 -52.17
N LEU A 294 -4.51 17.07 -50.85
CA LEU A 294 -5.08 18.02 -49.91
C LEU A 294 -3.97 18.78 -49.18
N LYS A 295 -4.23 20.06 -48.89
CA LYS A 295 -3.39 20.94 -48.08
C LYS A 295 -4.20 21.52 -46.93
N LYS A 296 -3.60 21.64 -45.75
CA LYS A 296 -4.29 22.15 -44.57
C LYS A 296 -4.26 23.68 -44.51
N ASP A 297 -5.41 24.33 -44.40
CA ASP A 297 -5.57 25.79 -44.64
C ASP A 297 -4.88 26.69 -43.59
N ASN A 298 -4.73 26.22 -42.35
CA ASN A 298 -4.08 26.94 -41.24
C ASN A 298 -3.00 26.09 -40.56
N TYR A 299 -2.14 25.44 -41.35
CA TYR A 299 -1.05 24.64 -40.81
C TYR A 299 0.01 25.53 -40.14
N ILE A 300 0.03 25.58 -38.81
CA ILE A 300 1.16 26.13 -38.06
C ILE A 300 2.24 25.06 -38.07
N GLU A 301 3.34 25.36 -38.76
CA GLU A 301 4.53 24.53 -38.76
C GLU A 301 5.04 24.41 -37.32
N HIS A 302 4.86 23.25 -36.69
CA HIS A 302 5.61 22.89 -35.49
C HIS A 302 7.06 22.65 -35.92
N LYS A 303 7.78 23.74 -36.23
CA LYS A 303 9.24 23.71 -36.33
C LYS A 303 9.76 23.23 -34.98
N LEU A 304 10.26 21.99 -34.94
CA LEU A 304 11.19 21.56 -33.92
C LEU A 304 12.27 22.64 -33.79
N PRO A 305 12.36 23.36 -32.66
CA PRO A 305 13.34 24.42 -32.54
C PRO A 305 14.71 23.79 -32.30
N LEU A 306 15.46 23.63 -33.40
CA LEU A 306 16.92 23.69 -33.36
C LEU A 306 17.26 25.10 -32.84
N SER A 307 17.98 25.16 -31.71
CA SER A 307 18.59 26.35 -31.08
C SER A 307 17.85 27.12 -29.96
N ILE A 308 16.89 26.53 -29.22
CA ILE A 308 16.49 27.04 -27.86
C ILE A 308 16.39 25.92 -26.80
N ASN A 309 16.52 24.64 -27.18
CA ASN A 309 16.11 23.49 -26.35
C ASN A 309 17.11 22.93 -25.32
N ALA A 310 18.15 23.66 -24.92
CA ALA A 310 19.00 23.20 -23.81
C ALA A 310 18.26 23.25 -22.45
N CYS A 311 17.36 24.22 -22.25
CA CYS A 311 16.65 24.37 -20.96
C CYS A 311 15.29 23.65 -20.88
N ARG A 312 14.69 23.21 -22.00
CA ARG A 312 13.36 22.57 -22.02
C ARG A 312 13.37 21.02 -22.08
N LYS A 313 14.48 20.40 -22.51
CA LYS A 313 14.60 18.92 -22.58
C LYS A 313 14.69 18.21 -21.22
N ASN A 314 14.95 18.96 -20.15
CA ASN A 314 15.24 18.41 -18.82
C ASN A 314 14.08 18.62 -17.82
N SER A 315 12.95 19.20 -18.23
CA SER A 315 11.79 19.41 -17.37
C SER A 315 10.85 18.21 -17.41
N VAL A 316 10.65 17.57 -16.26
CA VAL A 316 9.70 16.47 -16.08
C VAL A 316 8.28 17.04 -15.97
N ARG A 317 7.42 16.75 -16.95
CA ARG A 317 6.05 17.33 -17.06
C ARG A 317 4.94 16.30 -17.23
N LYS A 318 5.28 15.04 -17.45
CA LYS A 318 4.35 13.94 -17.73
C LYS A 318 4.40 12.89 -16.63
N VAL A 319 3.24 12.37 -16.21
CA VAL A 319 3.10 11.26 -15.26
C VAL A 319 2.40 10.09 -15.96
N VAL A 320 2.89 8.88 -15.78
CA VAL A 320 2.30 7.62 -16.25
C VAL A 320 1.83 6.80 -15.06
N LEU A 321 0.55 6.44 -15.05
CA LEU A 321 -0.13 5.66 -14.02
C LEU A 321 -0.61 4.31 -14.61
N PRO A 322 0.13 3.21 -14.39
CA PRO A 322 -0.27 1.88 -14.86
C PRO A 322 -1.34 1.25 -13.96
N ILE A 323 -2.48 0.87 -14.55
CA ILE A 323 -3.69 0.37 -13.86
C ILE A 323 -4.16 -0.98 -14.41
N ALA A 324 -3.76 -1.34 -15.63
CA ALA A 324 -4.20 -2.52 -16.37
C ALA A 324 -3.85 -3.90 -15.75
N GLY A 325 -3.28 -3.93 -14.54
CA GLY A 325 -2.99 -5.16 -13.82
C GLY A 325 -4.27 -5.90 -13.36
N LEU A 326 -4.22 -7.23 -13.36
CA LEU A 326 -5.36 -8.10 -12.99
C LEU A 326 -5.83 -7.96 -11.53
N GLY A 327 -5.04 -7.31 -10.68
CA GLY A 327 -5.40 -7.04 -9.29
C GLY A 327 -5.74 -8.30 -8.47
N LEU A 328 -5.04 -9.41 -8.71
CA LEU A 328 -5.37 -10.74 -8.17
C LEU A 328 -5.56 -10.77 -6.64
N ARG A 329 -4.76 -9.99 -5.91
CA ARG A 329 -4.80 -9.87 -4.44
C ARG A 329 -6.09 -9.24 -3.90
N MET A 330 -6.86 -8.55 -4.75
CA MET A 330 -8.10 -7.86 -4.42
C MET A 330 -9.33 -8.52 -5.04
N ARG A 331 -9.23 -9.79 -5.47
CA ARG A 331 -10.40 -10.52 -6.00
C ARG A 331 -11.35 -10.94 -4.87
N PRO A 332 -12.68 -10.92 -5.11
CA PRO A 332 -13.34 -10.63 -6.39
C PRO A 332 -13.54 -9.13 -6.69
N GLN A 333 -13.27 -8.22 -5.75
CA GLN A 333 -13.57 -6.79 -5.88
C GLN A 333 -12.93 -6.15 -7.11
N SER A 334 -11.67 -6.47 -7.41
CA SER A 334 -10.92 -5.92 -8.56
C SER A 334 -11.50 -6.28 -9.93
N VAL A 335 -12.37 -7.29 -10.01
CA VAL A 335 -13.10 -7.66 -11.24
C VAL A 335 -14.24 -6.67 -11.52
N ILE A 336 -14.82 -6.11 -10.47
CA ILE A 336 -15.99 -5.21 -10.54
C ILE A 336 -15.52 -3.75 -10.62
N LEU A 337 -14.53 -3.39 -9.80
CA LEU A 337 -14.04 -2.02 -9.68
C LEU A 337 -12.51 -2.01 -9.65
N PRO A 338 -11.84 -1.31 -10.60
CA PRO A 338 -10.39 -1.15 -10.56
C PRO A 338 -9.95 -0.54 -9.25
N LYS A 339 -8.78 -0.96 -8.73
CA LYS A 339 -8.32 -0.55 -7.39
C LYS A 339 -8.26 0.97 -7.21
N VAL A 340 -7.89 1.70 -8.27
CA VAL A 340 -7.78 3.17 -8.23
C VAL A 340 -9.13 3.87 -8.00
N PHE A 341 -10.25 3.18 -8.18
CA PHE A 341 -11.59 3.70 -7.85
C PHE A 341 -12.08 3.27 -6.46
N LEU A 342 -11.27 2.53 -5.70
CA LEU A 342 -11.64 2.18 -4.33
C LEU A 342 -11.82 3.45 -3.49
N PRO A 343 -12.89 3.52 -2.68
CA PRO A 343 -13.18 4.70 -1.89
C PRO A 343 -12.19 4.86 -0.74
N ILE A 344 -11.72 6.09 -0.54
CA ILE A 344 -11.00 6.51 0.66
C ILE A 344 -11.83 7.63 1.29
N VAL A 345 -12.12 7.47 2.57
CA VAL A 345 -12.81 8.49 3.34
C VAL A 345 -11.76 9.45 3.89
N GLN A 346 -11.97 10.76 3.74
CA GLN A 346 -11.17 11.82 4.34
C GLN A 346 -12.05 12.69 5.23
N SER A 347 -11.53 13.13 6.38
CA SER A 347 -12.19 14.11 7.25
C SER A 347 -11.64 15.52 6.96
N ASN A 348 -12.44 16.42 6.39
CA ASN A 348 -12.06 17.83 6.27
C ASN A 348 -12.88 18.65 7.27
N SER A 349 -12.26 18.99 8.41
CA SER A 349 -12.62 20.07 9.36
C SER A 349 -14.13 20.39 9.48
N LEU A 350 -14.98 19.36 9.60
CA LEU A 350 -16.45 19.32 9.86
C LEU A 350 -17.26 18.42 8.89
N THR A 351 -16.68 17.92 7.78
CA THR A 351 -17.39 17.00 6.85
C THR A 351 -16.53 15.81 6.44
N TRP A 352 -17.17 14.64 6.31
CA TRP A 352 -16.58 13.44 5.76
C TRP A 352 -16.80 13.43 4.25
N GLN A 353 -15.72 13.25 3.49
CA GLN A 353 -15.79 13.10 2.04
C GLN A 353 -15.25 11.72 1.67
N CYS A 354 -16.05 10.96 0.93
CA CYS A 354 -15.64 9.69 0.35
C CYS A 354 -15.20 9.98 -1.09
N ARG A 355 -13.91 9.81 -1.38
CA ARG A 355 -13.33 10.07 -2.70
C ARG A 355 -12.59 8.82 -3.20
N PRO A 356 -12.65 8.48 -4.49
CA PRO A 356 -11.85 7.39 -5.01
C PRO A 356 -10.35 7.73 -4.95
N VAL A 357 -9.51 6.70 -4.85
CA VAL A 357 -8.04 6.84 -4.78
C VAL A 357 -7.48 7.69 -5.93
N VAL A 358 -8.07 7.58 -7.13
CA VAL A 358 -7.65 8.33 -8.32
C VAL A 358 -7.72 9.84 -8.11
N ASP A 359 -8.72 10.34 -7.37
CA ASP A 359 -8.84 11.76 -7.07
C ASP A 359 -7.70 12.25 -6.18
N LEU A 360 -7.32 11.43 -5.19
CA LEU A 360 -6.25 11.74 -4.25
C LEU A 360 -4.88 11.70 -4.94
N LEU A 361 -4.67 10.75 -5.85
CA LEU A 361 -3.48 10.69 -6.70
C LEU A 361 -3.36 11.94 -7.57
N LEU A 362 -4.44 12.35 -8.24
CA LEU A 362 -4.44 13.53 -9.09
C LEU A 362 -4.21 14.82 -8.28
N GLU A 363 -4.71 14.90 -7.06
CA GLU A 363 -4.43 16.01 -6.14
C GLU A 363 -2.94 16.10 -5.81
N GLN A 364 -2.27 14.97 -5.53
CA GLN A 364 -0.82 14.90 -5.28
C GLN A 364 0.00 15.24 -6.53
N ILE A 365 -0.48 14.87 -7.71
CA ILE A 365 0.16 15.14 -9.00
C ILE A 365 0.06 16.64 -9.35
N PHE A 366 -1.13 17.22 -9.25
CA PHE A 366 -1.38 18.63 -9.61
C PHE A 366 -1.17 19.61 -8.45
N THR A 367 -0.51 19.18 -7.36
CA THR A 367 -0.18 20.06 -6.23
C THR A 367 0.80 21.15 -6.69
N LYS A 368 0.56 22.40 -6.28
CA LYS A 368 1.42 23.56 -6.58
C LYS A 368 2.89 23.28 -6.27
N GLY A 369 3.75 23.27 -7.30
CA GLY A 369 5.19 23.03 -7.19
C GLY A 369 5.70 21.78 -7.91
N THR A 370 4.82 20.94 -8.47
CA THR A 370 5.21 19.78 -9.30
C THR A 370 5.49 20.14 -10.76
N ASP A 371 4.84 21.18 -11.30
CA ASP A 371 4.90 21.58 -12.73
C ASP A 371 4.53 20.44 -13.70
N ILE A 372 3.75 19.45 -13.23
CA ILE A 372 3.20 18.40 -14.09
C ILE A 372 2.05 18.98 -14.91
N GLU A 373 2.13 18.79 -16.22
CA GLU A 373 1.16 19.29 -17.18
C GLU A 373 0.19 18.19 -17.64
N GLN A 374 0.63 16.93 -17.65
CA GLN A 374 -0.08 15.82 -18.31
C GLN A 374 -0.02 14.52 -17.51
N VAL A 375 -1.14 13.80 -17.48
CA VAL A 375 -1.27 12.47 -16.85
C VAL A 375 -1.78 11.46 -17.86
N LEU A 376 -1.04 10.36 -18.03
CA LEU A 376 -1.42 9.22 -18.85
C LEU A 376 -1.76 8.01 -17.98
N PHE A 377 -2.97 7.49 -18.13
CA PHE A 377 -3.39 6.24 -17.51
C PHE A 377 -3.18 5.07 -18.48
N VAL A 378 -2.48 4.01 -18.05
CA VAL A 378 -2.38 2.76 -18.82
C VAL A 378 -3.40 1.77 -18.28
N ILE A 379 -4.48 1.56 -19.02
CA ILE A 379 -5.66 0.81 -18.56
C ILE A 379 -5.91 -0.45 -19.40
N ALA A 380 -6.63 -1.42 -18.85
CA ALA A 380 -7.08 -2.57 -19.60
C ALA A 380 -8.28 -2.19 -20.49
N PRO A 381 -8.51 -2.87 -21.64
CA PRO A 381 -9.62 -2.55 -22.54
C PRO A 381 -10.98 -2.49 -21.84
N GLU A 382 -11.24 -3.36 -20.87
CA GLU A 382 -12.51 -3.44 -20.14
C GLU A 382 -12.72 -2.26 -19.19
N GLN A 383 -11.67 -1.49 -18.89
CA GLN A 383 -11.72 -0.34 -17.99
C GLN A 383 -12.06 0.96 -18.74
N LEU A 384 -11.97 0.99 -20.08
CA LEU A 384 -12.05 2.22 -20.88
C LEU A 384 -13.34 3.01 -20.64
N ASP A 385 -14.50 2.34 -20.68
CA ASP A 385 -15.81 3.00 -20.50
C ASP A 385 -15.93 3.65 -19.12
N LEU A 386 -15.45 2.97 -18.07
CA LEU A 386 -15.46 3.48 -16.70
C LEU A 386 -14.58 4.74 -16.57
N PHE A 387 -13.37 4.71 -17.12
CA PHE A 387 -12.45 5.85 -17.09
C PHE A 387 -13.00 7.03 -17.89
N GLN A 388 -13.48 6.80 -19.12
CA GLN A 388 -14.07 7.87 -19.94
C GLN A 388 -15.29 8.49 -19.27
N SER A 389 -16.19 7.66 -18.72
CA SER A 389 -17.35 8.14 -17.99
C SER A 389 -16.95 8.98 -16.78
N TYR A 390 -16.02 8.50 -15.96
CA TYR A 390 -15.60 9.19 -14.74
C TYR A 390 -14.91 10.53 -15.04
N PHE A 391 -14.03 10.55 -16.04
CA PHE A 391 -13.23 11.73 -16.35
C PHE A 391 -13.87 12.72 -17.32
N SER A 392 -14.99 12.36 -17.96
CA SER A 392 -15.73 13.26 -18.86
C SER A 392 -16.11 14.60 -18.23
N SER A 393 -16.34 14.62 -16.92
CA SER A 393 -16.68 15.80 -16.13
C SER A 393 -15.57 16.29 -15.20
N TYR A 394 -14.35 15.76 -15.31
CA TYR A 394 -13.26 16.10 -14.39
C TYR A 394 -12.66 17.48 -14.72
N PRO A 395 -12.32 18.31 -13.72
CA PRO A 395 -11.92 19.70 -13.94
C PRO A 395 -10.58 19.87 -14.69
N HIS A 396 -9.71 18.87 -14.68
CA HIS A 396 -8.42 18.90 -15.38
C HIS A 396 -8.54 18.31 -16.80
N LYS A 397 -8.16 19.10 -17.81
CA LYS A 397 -8.30 18.74 -19.23
C LYS A 397 -7.16 17.91 -19.82
N ASN A 398 -6.09 17.64 -19.06
CA ASN A 398 -4.87 17.02 -19.56
C ASN A 398 -4.70 15.58 -19.02
N ILE A 399 -5.75 14.78 -19.16
CA ILE A 399 -5.78 13.38 -18.75
C ILE A 399 -6.03 12.52 -19.99
N ASP A 400 -5.07 11.66 -20.29
CA ASP A 400 -5.10 10.74 -21.44
C ASP A 400 -5.09 9.28 -20.97
N TYR A 401 -5.48 8.37 -21.86
CA TYR A 401 -5.52 6.93 -21.58
C TYR A 401 -4.89 6.16 -22.75
N ILE A 402 -4.14 5.11 -22.43
CA ILE A 402 -3.64 4.14 -23.41
C ILE A 402 -3.97 2.72 -22.96
N LEU A 403 -4.25 1.84 -23.92
CA LEU A 403 -4.72 0.48 -23.63
C LEU A 403 -3.54 -0.50 -23.57
N GLN A 404 -3.45 -1.26 -22.48
CA GLN A 404 -2.65 -2.48 -22.42
C GLN A 404 -3.53 -3.67 -22.80
N GLN A 405 -3.40 -4.16 -24.04
CA GLN A 405 -4.26 -5.22 -24.59
C GLN A 405 -4.22 -6.54 -23.82
N SER A 406 -3.07 -6.85 -23.19
CA SER A 406 -2.90 -8.07 -22.40
C SER A 406 -2.00 -7.78 -21.20
N PRO A 407 -2.29 -8.33 -20.01
CA PRO A 407 -1.57 -8.03 -18.76
C PRO A 407 -0.21 -8.76 -18.70
N LYS A 408 0.71 -8.37 -19.59
CA LYS A 408 2.07 -8.94 -19.72
C LYS A 408 3.08 -8.34 -18.74
N GLY A 409 2.63 -7.96 -17.54
CA GLY A 409 3.48 -7.36 -16.52
C GLY A 409 3.59 -5.83 -16.56
N PHE A 410 4.25 -5.31 -15.53
CA PHE A 410 4.36 -3.88 -15.23
C PHE A 410 5.23 -3.12 -16.24
N GLY A 411 6.37 -3.69 -16.65
CA GLY A 411 7.23 -3.13 -17.69
C GLY A 411 6.52 -3.03 -19.04
N HIS A 412 5.65 -3.99 -19.38
CA HIS A 412 4.83 -3.91 -20.59
C HIS A 412 3.81 -2.78 -20.52
N ALA A 413 3.22 -2.52 -19.34
CA ALA A 413 2.32 -1.39 -19.15
C ALA A 413 3.06 -0.06 -19.41
N ILE A 414 4.27 0.10 -18.87
CA ILE A 414 5.09 1.28 -19.13
C ILE A 414 5.46 1.39 -20.61
N LEU A 415 5.82 0.28 -21.27
CA LEU A 415 6.17 0.27 -22.69
C LEU A 415 5.05 0.82 -23.59
N GLN A 416 3.78 0.70 -23.20
CA GLN A 416 2.67 1.28 -23.96
C GLN A 416 2.75 2.81 -24.04
N ALA A 417 3.31 3.47 -23.01
CA ALA A 417 3.38 4.91 -22.92
C ALA A 417 4.43 5.57 -23.84
N GLU A 418 5.25 4.78 -24.56
CA GLU A 418 6.38 5.32 -25.33
C GLU A 418 5.99 6.42 -26.31
N SER A 419 4.95 6.18 -27.11
CA SER A 419 4.46 7.14 -28.11
C SER A 419 3.96 8.44 -27.48
N TYR A 420 3.54 8.41 -26.21
CA TYR A 420 3.02 9.56 -25.48
C TYR A 420 4.12 10.42 -24.85
N ILE A 421 5.21 9.80 -24.41
CA ILE A 421 6.28 10.49 -23.68
C ILE A 421 7.10 11.42 -24.58
N ASP A 422 7.22 11.13 -25.88
CA ASP A 422 7.89 12.00 -26.88
C ASP A 422 9.36 12.35 -26.51
N ASN A 423 10.14 11.34 -26.12
CA ASN A 423 11.56 11.48 -25.75
C ASN A 423 11.89 12.44 -24.59
N GLU A 424 10.92 12.76 -23.73
CA GLU A 424 11.13 13.53 -22.50
C GLU A 424 11.29 12.62 -21.27
N PRO A 425 11.96 13.07 -20.18
CA PRO A 425 11.90 12.37 -18.91
C PRO A 425 10.51 12.48 -18.30
N PHE A 426 10.04 11.41 -17.66
CA PHE A 426 8.67 11.31 -17.16
C PHE A 426 8.60 10.58 -15.82
N VAL A 427 7.52 10.82 -15.08
CA VAL A 427 7.26 10.13 -13.82
C VAL A 427 6.48 8.85 -14.09
N VAL A 428 6.90 7.74 -13.52
CA VAL A 428 6.07 6.55 -13.30
C VAL A 428 5.62 6.56 -11.84
N MET A 429 4.31 6.47 -11.61
CA MET A 429 3.73 6.46 -10.27
C MET A 429 2.81 5.25 -10.14
N LEU A 430 2.91 4.47 -9.05
CA LEU A 430 2.04 3.32 -8.84
C LEU A 430 0.61 3.78 -8.54
N SER A 431 -0.35 3.22 -9.28
CA SER A 431 -1.78 3.58 -9.15
C SER A 431 -2.47 3.00 -7.91
N ASP A 432 -1.84 2.03 -7.25
CA ASP A 432 -2.30 1.44 -5.99
C ASP A 432 -1.53 1.94 -4.76
N HIS A 433 -0.83 3.08 -4.88
CA HIS A 433 -0.09 3.68 -3.78
C HIS A 433 -0.49 5.13 -3.53
N LEU A 434 -0.82 5.46 -2.29
CA LEU A 434 -1.00 6.84 -1.85
C LEU A 434 0.21 7.30 -1.04
N TYR A 435 0.64 8.55 -1.25
CA TYR A 435 1.81 9.12 -0.58
C TYR A 435 1.41 10.19 0.43
N GLN A 436 2.01 10.12 1.62
CA GLN A 436 1.86 11.12 2.65
C GLN A 436 3.25 11.68 2.99
N SER A 437 3.42 13.00 2.86
CA SER A 437 4.68 13.67 3.21
C SER A 437 4.71 14.04 4.68
N ASN A 438 5.89 14.02 5.30
CA ASN A 438 6.10 14.55 6.66
C ASN A 438 6.41 16.06 6.67
N ASN A 439 6.52 16.69 5.50
CA ASN A 439 6.85 18.09 5.35
C ASN A 439 5.91 18.80 4.36
N ASN A 440 6.13 20.10 4.14
CA ASN A 440 5.27 20.94 3.30
C ASN A 440 5.38 20.63 1.79
N GLN A 441 6.30 19.77 1.37
CA GLN A 441 6.46 19.35 -0.03
C GLN A 441 5.90 17.94 -0.21
N SER A 442 5.07 17.72 -1.22
CA SER A 442 4.58 16.35 -1.50
C SER A 442 5.75 15.43 -1.87
N CYS A 443 5.62 14.12 -1.66
CA CYS A 443 6.69 13.16 -2.01
C CYS A 443 7.11 13.27 -3.47
N LEU A 444 6.17 13.54 -4.38
CA LEU A 444 6.47 13.82 -5.79
C LEU A 444 7.28 15.10 -5.97
N GLN A 445 6.96 16.17 -5.25
CA GLN A 445 7.74 17.43 -5.29
C GLN A 445 9.17 17.23 -4.78
N GLN A 446 9.36 16.46 -3.71
CA GLN A 446 10.69 16.14 -3.19
C GLN A 446 11.54 15.44 -4.27
N LEU A 447 10.96 14.44 -4.95
CA LEU A 447 11.63 13.71 -6.03
C LEU A 447 11.97 14.62 -7.22
N LEU A 448 11.02 15.46 -7.66
CA LEU A 448 11.23 16.42 -8.76
C LEU A 448 12.29 17.46 -8.42
N ASN A 449 12.29 17.98 -7.20
CA ASN A 449 13.29 18.94 -6.74
C ASN A 449 14.69 18.31 -6.71
N ALA A 450 14.81 17.10 -6.18
CA ALA A 450 16.07 16.35 -6.19
C ALA A 450 16.58 16.10 -7.62
N TYR A 451 15.69 15.78 -8.56
CA TYR A 451 16.05 15.62 -9.97
C TYR A 451 16.57 16.92 -10.58
N ARG A 452 15.84 18.03 -10.40
CA ARG A 452 16.22 19.36 -10.91
C ARG A 452 17.57 19.85 -10.36
N GLN A 453 17.86 19.57 -9.09
CA GLN A 453 19.13 19.97 -8.46
C GLN A 453 20.34 19.20 -9.01
N ASN A 454 20.13 17.98 -9.50
CA ASN A 454 21.21 17.07 -9.86
C ASN A 454 21.34 16.82 -11.38
N ILE A 455 20.40 17.27 -12.20
CA ILE A 455 20.45 17.07 -13.66
C ILE A 455 21.61 17.76 -14.38
N SER A 456 22.28 18.71 -13.71
CA SER A 456 23.51 19.34 -14.22
C SER A 456 24.71 18.38 -14.24
N ASN A 457 24.66 17.28 -13.47
CA ASN A 457 25.59 16.16 -13.58
C ASN A 457 25.20 15.29 -14.78
N GLN A 458 26.00 15.35 -15.86
CA GLN A 458 25.72 14.69 -17.16
C GLN A 458 25.53 13.15 -17.07
N SER A 459 25.84 12.53 -15.94
CA SER A 459 25.68 11.09 -15.69
C SER A 459 24.24 10.69 -15.32
N ILE A 460 23.44 11.61 -14.78
CA ILE A 460 22.14 11.28 -14.15
C ILE A 460 21.01 11.42 -15.17
N MET A 461 20.34 10.32 -15.50
CA MET A 461 19.19 10.32 -16.43
C MET A 461 17.87 9.92 -15.77
N GLY A 462 17.91 9.10 -14.71
CA GLY A 462 16.74 8.67 -13.93
C GLY A 462 16.96 8.76 -12.42
N LEU A 463 15.86 8.89 -11.68
CA LEU A 463 15.83 9.01 -10.22
C LEU A 463 14.66 8.22 -9.62
N THR A 464 14.94 7.22 -8.79
CA THR A 464 13.92 6.42 -8.08
C THR A 464 13.66 7.01 -6.70
N GLY A 465 12.38 7.12 -6.32
CA GLY A 465 11.99 7.47 -4.96
C GLY A 465 12.22 6.30 -4.01
N ILE A 466 12.85 6.58 -2.87
CA ILE A 466 13.28 5.57 -1.90
C ILE A 466 12.65 5.87 -0.55
N MET A 467 12.17 4.82 0.09
CA MET A 467 11.68 4.80 1.46
C MET A 467 12.34 3.63 2.20
N THR A 468 11.87 3.34 3.41
CA THR A 468 12.35 2.19 4.18
C THR A 468 11.22 1.22 4.47
N CYS A 469 11.49 -0.09 4.42
CA CYS A 469 10.55 -1.14 4.80
C CYS A 469 11.11 -2.05 5.90
N THR A 470 10.21 -2.77 6.56
CA THR A 470 10.50 -3.80 7.55
C THR A 470 10.83 -5.14 6.88
N LEU A 471 11.32 -6.11 7.66
CA LEU A 471 11.59 -7.47 7.17
C LEU A 471 10.33 -8.19 6.68
N GLU A 472 9.16 -7.89 7.23
CA GLU A 472 7.88 -8.49 6.82
C GLU A 472 7.42 -8.01 5.44
N GLU A 473 7.89 -6.83 5.02
CA GLU A 473 7.47 -6.14 3.79
C GLU A 473 8.41 -6.42 2.60
N VAL A 474 9.54 -7.10 2.80
CA VAL A 474 10.59 -7.29 1.76
C VAL A 474 10.10 -8.07 0.55
N SER A 475 9.19 -9.02 0.74
CA SER A 475 8.60 -9.82 -0.34
C SER A 475 7.51 -9.06 -1.13
N GLU A 476 7.17 -7.84 -0.71
CA GLU A 476 6.12 -7.03 -1.30
C GLU A 476 6.66 -5.84 -2.11
N THR A 477 7.96 -5.56 -2.04
CA THR A 477 8.60 -4.38 -2.65
C THR A 477 9.99 -4.67 -3.22
N GLY A 478 10.46 -3.82 -4.13
CA GLY A 478 11.86 -3.82 -4.57
C GLY A 478 12.78 -3.26 -3.49
N LEU A 479 13.88 -3.97 -3.21
CA LEU A 479 14.95 -3.57 -2.29
C LEU A 479 16.14 -2.99 -3.06
N LEU A 480 16.86 -2.09 -2.39
CA LEU A 480 17.96 -1.31 -2.93
C LEU A 480 19.18 -1.35 -1.99
N GLN A 481 20.38 -1.26 -2.57
CA GLN A 481 21.66 -1.13 -1.84
C GLN A 481 22.34 0.18 -2.24
N SER A 482 23.03 0.82 -1.29
CA SER A 482 23.94 1.95 -1.56
C SER A 482 25.22 1.83 -0.74
N ASN A 483 26.30 2.47 -1.21
CA ASN A 483 27.64 2.43 -0.61
C ASN A 483 27.95 3.66 0.28
N ILE A 484 27.03 4.63 0.44
CA ILE A 484 27.27 5.88 1.18
C ILE A 484 26.67 5.83 2.59
N ASN A 485 27.40 6.37 3.57
CA ASN A 485 26.92 6.56 4.93
C ASN A 485 25.79 7.62 4.95
N MET A 486 24.57 7.18 5.24
CA MET A 486 23.29 7.87 4.99
C MET A 486 23.01 9.12 5.86
N LYS A 487 23.99 9.66 6.59
CA LYS A 487 23.77 10.75 7.55
C LYS A 487 23.60 12.14 6.90
N ASP A 488 24.02 12.35 5.64
CA ASP A 488 24.13 13.72 5.08
C ASP A 488 23.55 13.94 3.66
N LYS A 489 22.91 12.95 3.01
CA LYS A 489 22.47 13.11 1.60
C LYS A 489 21.07 12.55 1.31
N GLN A 490 20.20 13.41 0.77
CA GLN A 490 18.90 13.04 0.17
C GLN A 490 19.05 12.26 -1.15
N PHE A 491 20.23 12.30 -1.78
CA PHE A 491 20.52 11.74 -3.10
C PHE A 491 21.73 10.78 -3.01
N PHE A 492 21.64 9.60 -3.62
CA PHE A 492 22.73 8.62 -3.60
C PHE A 492 22.74 7.68 -4.81
N GLU A 493 23.89 7.09 -5.07
CA GLU A 493 24.07 6.05 -6.08
C GLU A 493 23.48 4.72 -5.60
N ILE A 494 22.80 4.01 -6.49
CA ILE A 494 22.22 2.69 -6.23
C ILE A 494 23.23 1.65 -6.72
N THR A 495 23.79 0.89 -5.78
CA THR A 495 24.81 -0.11 -6.10
C THR A 495 24.22 -1.46 -6.43
N ASP A 496 23.04 -1.77 -5.91
CA ASP A 496 22.29 -2.94 -6.30
C ASP A 496 20.78 -2.81 -6.08
N MET A 497 19.99 -3.63 -6.77
CA MET A 497 18.53 -3.59 -6.71
C MET A 497 17.89 -4.94 -7.11
N ILE A 498 17.00 -5.46 -6.24
CA ILE A 498 16.28 -6.73 -6.45
C ILE A 498 14.77 -6.52 -6.21
N GLU A 499 13.94 -6.99 -7.14
CA GLU A 499 12.47 -6.97 -6.99
C GLU A 499 12.02 -8.11 -6.07
N LYS A 500 11.27 -7.77 -5.01
CA LYS A 500 10.57 -8.73 -4.13
C LYS A 500 11.44 -9.94 -3.72
N PRO A 501 12.64 -9.70 -3.15
CA PRO A 501 13.49 -10.79 -2.72
C PRO A 501 12.80 -11.63 -1.62
N SER A 502 13.20 -12.89 -1.51
CA SER A 502 12.87 -13.67 -0.31
C SER A 502 13.54 -13.04 0.91
N ILE A 503 13.01 -13.31 2.11
CA ILE A 503 13.59 -12.85 3.38
C ILE A 503 15.07 -13.28 3.49
N GLU A 504 15.40 -14.48 3.03
CA GLU A 504 16.77 -15.00 3.02
C GLU A 504 17.69 -14.21 2.08
N ILE A 505 17.24 -13.93 0.85
CA ILE A 505 17.99 -13.10 -0.10
C ILE A 505 18.18 -11.69 0.46
N ALA A 506 17.12 -11.11 1.05
CA ALA A 506 17.19 -9.78 1.66
C ALA A 506 18.27 -9.72 2.76
N LEU A 507 18.30 -10.71 3.66
CA LEU A 507 19.23 -10.75 4.79
C LEU A 507 20.68 -11.02 4.37
N ASN A 508 20.90 -11.85 3.35
CA ASN A 508 22.23 -12.27 2.90
C ASN A 508 22.85 -11.30 1.89
N HIS A 509 22.03 -10.65 1.05
CA HIS A 509 22.49 -9.85 -0.08
C HIS A 509 22.56 -8.34 0.22
N PHE A 510 21.66 -7.82 1.05
CA PHE A 510 21.60 -6.38 1.35
C PHE A 510 22.24 -6.08 2.70
N GLN A 511 23.42 -5.45 2.66
CA GLN A 511 24.19 -5.05 3.84
C GLN A 511 23.79 -3.65 4.36
N SER A 512 23.24 -2.77 3.51
CA SER A 512 22.80 -1.43 3.93
C SER A 512 21.49 -1.51 4.70
N ARG A 513 21.60 -1.78 6.00
CA ARG A 513 20.51 -1.56 6.94
C ARG A 513 20.60 -0.11 7.41
N ILE A 514 19.56 0.66 7.12
CA ILE A 514 19.41 1.99 7.73
C ILE A 514 18.81 1.79 9.13
N PHE A 515 18.92 2.81 9.99
CA PHE A 515 18.30 2.93 11.31
C PHE A 515 17.19 1.89 11.60
N ASN A 516 17.34 1.13 12.68
CA ASN A 516 16.39 0.12 13.19
C ASN A 516 16.16 -1.12 12.30
N ASN A 517 17.20 -1.68 11.67
CA ASN A 517 17.10 -2.90 10.84
C ASN A 517 16.07 -2.78 9.68
N ARG A 518 15.90 -1.58 9.13
CA ARG A 518 15.01 -1.36 7.97
C ARG A 518 15.81 -1.44 6.68
N PHE A 519 15.18 -1.99 5.64
CA PHE A 519 15.75 -2.08 4.30
C PHE A 519 15.37 -0.84 3.50
N LEU A 520 16.27 -0.41 2.60
CA LEU A 520 15.91 0.55 1.57
C LEU A 520 15.00 -0.12 0.56
N CYS A 521 13.84 0.49 0.34
CA CYS A 521 12.86 -0.02 -0.61
C CYS A 521 12.36 1.10 -1.52
N GLN A 522 11.85 0.71 -2.67
CA GLN A 522 11.28 1.68 -3.60
C GLN A 522 9.94 2.20 -3.12
N ALA A 523 9.73 3.50 -3.35
CA ALA A 523 8.49 4.17 -3.01
C ALA A 523 7.38 3.88 -4.04
N GLY A 524 7.74 3.49 -5.27
CA GLY A 524 6.78 3.37 -6.38
C GLY A 524 6.51 4.68 -7.12
N ILE A 525 7.38 5.68 -6.94
CA ILE A 525 7.43 6.91 -7.73
C ILE A 525 8.84 7.08 -8.29
N ASP A 526 8.95 7.08 -9.61
CA ASP A 526 10.22 7.03 -10.33
C ASP A 526 10.24 8.07 -11.45
N ILE A 527 11.33 8.83 -11.60
CA ILE A 527 11.58 9.65 -12.79
C ILE A 527 12.46 8.83 -13.72
N LEU A 528 11.95 8.50 -14.90
CA LEU A 528 12.65 7.66 -15.87
C LEU A 528 12.98 8.43 -17.15
N PRO A 529 14.16 8.18 -17.74
CA PRO A 529 14.49 8.70 -19.06
C PRO A 529 13.76 7.92 -20.16
N SER A 530 13.53 8.53 -21.33
CA SER A 530 12.92 7.84 -22.48
C SER A 530 13.72 6.63 -22.95
N THR A 531 15.03 6.56 -22.65
CA THR A 531 15.87 5.38 -22.94
C THR A 531 15.39 4.11 -22.23
N ILE A 532 14.54 4.21 -21.20
CA ILE A 532 13.92 3.05 -20.57
C ILE A 532 13.10 2.20 -21.56
N PHE A 533 12.47 2.81 -22.57
CA PHE A 533 11.67 2.07 -23.55
C PHE A 533 12.52 1.16 -24.43
N TYR A 534 13.73 1.62 -24.78
CA TYR A 534 14.71 0.79 -25.47
C TYR A 534 15.12 -0.41 -24.61
N GLN A 535 15.40 -0.19 -23.32
CA GLN A 535 15.74 -1.26 -22.38
C GLN A 535 14.61 -2.29 -22.24
N LEU A 536 13.36 -1.82 -22.13
CA LEU A 536 12.17 -2.66 -22.06
C LEU A 536 11.99 -3.50 -23.33
N ARG A 537 12.23 -2.94 -24.52
CA ARG A 537 12.17 -3.70 -25.79
C ARG A 537 13.24 -4.76 -25.90
N GLN A 538 14.48 -4.43 -25.54
CA GLN A 538 15.56 -5.41 -25.54
C GLN A 538 15.24 -6.57 -24.59
N TYR A 539 14.70 -6.26 -23.42
CA TYR A 539 14.32 -7.29 -22.46
C TYR A 539 13.12 -8.12 -22.95
N GLU A 540 12.11 -7.48 -23.54
CA GLU A 540 10.98 -8.19 -24.16
C GLU A 540 11.43 -9.13 -25.28
N GLN A 541 12.36 -8.68 -26.12
CA GLN A 541 12.94 -9.51 -27.19
C GLN A 541 13.71 -10.70 -26.61
N LYS A 542 14.53 -10.47 -25.59
CA LYS A 542 15.27 -11.55 -24.90
C LYS A 542 14.33 -12.62 -24.33
N LEU A 543 13.24 -12.22 -23.66
CA LEU A 543 12.24 -13.15 -23.13
C LEU A 543 11.56 -13.96 -24.25
N LYS A 544 11.29 -13.33 -25.40
CA LYS A 544 10.76 -14.02 -26.59
C LYS A 544 11.75 -15.05 -27.15
N GLU A 545 13.04 -14.72 -27.18
CA GLU A 545 14.11 -15.62 -27.65
C GLU A 545 14.34 -16.80 -26.70
N GLU A 546 14.27 -16.58 -25.38
CA GLU A 546 14.44 -17.61 -24.34
C GLU A 546 13.19 -18.48 -24.13
N ASN A 547 12.09 -18.17 -24.83
CA ASN A 547 10.79 -18.86 -24.74
C ASN A 547 10.26 -18.99 -23.29
N THR A 548 10.58 -18.01 -22.45
CA THR A 548 10.16 -17.97 -21.04
C THR A 548 8.83 -17.21 -20.93
N ILE A 549 7.79 -17.89 -20.43
CA ILE A 549 6.49 -17.26 -20.13
C ILE A 549 6.63 -16.50 -18.81
N SER A 550 7.26 -15.32 -18.82
CA SER A 550 7.33 -14.43 -17.67
C SER A 550 6.72 -13.06 -17.97
N GLU A 551 6.25 -12.38 -16.93
CA GLU A 551 5.82 -10.98 -17.00
C GLU A 551 7.01 -10.08 -17.35
N LEU A 552 6.83 -9.09 -18.25
CA LEU A 552 7.86 -8.09 -18.53
C LEU A 552 7.95 -7.15 -17.32
N GLY A 553 9.02 -7.29 -16.53
CA GLY A 553 9.28 -6.43 -15.37
C GLY A 553 9.95 -5.10 -15.75
N LEU A 554 9.58 -4.02 -15.06
CA LEU A 554 10.26 -2.72 -15.20
C LEU A 554 11.64 -2.75 -14.51
N ARG A 555 11.79 -3.59 -13.49
CA ARG A 555 12.96 -3.62 -12.61
C ARG A 555 14.22 -3.97 -13.38
N GLU A 556 14.12 -4.95 -14.26
CA GLU A 556 15.21 -5.47 -15.07
C GLU A 556 15.71 -4.39 -16.03
N ALA A 557 14.79 -3.64 -16.64
CA ALA A 557 15.14 -2.48 -17.46
C ALA A 557 15.79 -1.34 -16.65
N MET A 558 15.29 -1.07 -15.44
CA MET A 558 15.90 -0.09 -14.52
C MET A 558 17.29 -0.54 -14.03
N ASN A 559 17.52 -1.85 -13.88
CA ASN A 559 18.83 -2.39 -13.51
C ASN A 559 19.90 -2.13 -14.57
N ASN A 560 19.55 -2.14 -15.86
CA ASN A 560 20.49 -1.71 -16.91
C ASN A 560 20.83 -0.21 -16.81
N LEU A 561 19.84 0.64 -16.53
CA LEU A 561 20.12 2.07 -16.28
C LEU A 561 21.05 2.25 -15.08
N ARG A 562 20.83 1.49 -14.00
CA ARG A 562 21.69 1.48 -12.82
C ARG A 562 23.12 1.06 -13.16
N GLN A 563 23.31 -0.07 -13.86
CA GLN A 563 24.63 -0.57 -14.24
C GLN A 563 25.41 0.42 -15.12
N ASN A 564 24.71 1.23 -15.91
CA ASN A 564 25.30 2.30 -16.71
C ASN A 564 25.52 3.61 -15.94
N GLY A 565 25.30 3.63 -14.62
CA GLY A 565 25.42 4.83 -13.77
C GLY A 565 24.35 5.89 -14.03
N GLN A 566 23.25 5.54 -14.72
CA GLN A 566 22.22 6.48 -15.17
C GLN A 566 21.04 6.59 -14.20
N LEU A 567 20.88 5.64 -13.26
CA LEU A 567 19.80 5.61 -12.28
C LEU A 567 20.33 5.84 -10.86
N HIS A 568 19.78 6.83 -10.17
CA HIS A 568 20.12 7.16 -8.79
C HIS A 568 18.90 7.12 -7.88
N GLY A 569 19.14 7.19 -6.57
CA GLY A 569 18.14 7.12 -5.52
C GLY A 569 17.90 8.46 -4.82
N CYS A 570 16.65 8.75 -4.48
CA CYS A 570 16.27 9.87 -3.64
C CYS A 570 15.49 9.40 -2.41
N LEU A 571 16.01 9.64 -1.19
CA LEU A 571 15.29 9.32 0.04
C LEU A 571 14.16 10.34 0.25
N LEU A 572 12.92 9.84 0.24
CA LEU A 572 11.72 10.64 0.42
C LEU A 572 11.36 10.72 1.91
N ASP A 573 11.06 11.93 2.35
CA ASP A 573 10.56 12.20 3.70
C ASP A 573 9.03 12.10 3.72
N GLY A 574 8.56 10.87 3.90
CA GLY A 574 7.14 10.53 3.92
C GLY A 574 6.88 9.04 4.09
N GLN A 575 5.62 8.65 3.97
CA GLN A 575 5.15 7.26 3.97
C GLN A 575 4.37 6.96 2.69
N ARG A 576 4.41 5.69 2.25
CA ARG A 576 3.54 5.16 1.20
C ARG A 576 2.50 4.22 1.81
N TYR A 577 1.32 4.22 1.23
CA TYR A 577 0.19 3.38 1.63
C TYR A 577 -0.31 2.56 0.44
N ASP A 578 -0.27 1.23 0.55
CA ASP A 578 -0.66 0.29 -0.51
C ASP A 578 -2.16 -0.05 -0.40
N ILE A 579 -2.92 0.08 -1.48
CA ILE A 579 -4.33 -0.37 -1.57
C ILE A 579 -4.46 -1.69 -2.34
N GLY A 580 -3.32 -2.32 -2.62
CA GLY A 580 -3.16 -3.46 -3.50
C GLY A 580 -3.63 -4.79 -2.94
N ASN A 581 -3.96 -4.87 -1.64
CA ASN A 581 -4.53 -6.03 -0.95
C ASN A 581 -5.45 -5.58 0.21
N PRO A 582 -6.35 -6.45 0.72
CA PRO A 582 -7.39 -6.03 1.67
C PRO A 582 -6.86 -5.50 3.00
N LYS A 583 -5.77 -6.07 3.52
CA LYS A 583 -5.15 -5.68 4.79
C LYS A 583 -4.52 -4.30 4.69
N GLU A 584 -3.78 -4.04 3.61
CA GLU A 584 -3.16 -2.73 3.39
C GLU A 584 -4.17 -1.68 2.95
N TYR A 585 -5.21 -2.05 2.19
CA TYR A 585 -6.31 -1.14 1.88
C TYR A 585 -7.05 -0.68 3.16
N TYR A 586 -7.30 -1.57 4.12
CA TYR A 586 -7.83 -1.20 5.43
C TYR A 586 -6.90 -0.24 6.19
N ARG A 587 -5.59 -0.50 6.20
CA ARG A 587 -4.59 0.39 6.81
C ARG A 587 -4.58 1.77 6.15
N THR A 588 -4.65 1.81 4.82
CA THR A 588 -4.70 3.04 4.03
C THR A 588 -5.97 3.83 4.30
N PHE A 589 -7.12 3.15 4.29
CA PHE A 589 -8.41 3.74 4.62
C PHE A 589 -8.39 4.35 6.03
N HIS A 590 -7.83 3.63 7.01
CA HIS A 590 -7.69 4.13 8.37
C HIS A 590 -6.74 5.34 8.45
N ALA A 591 -5.60 5.30 7.75
CA ALA A 591 -4.64 6.40 7.74
C ALA A 591 -5.27 7.72 7.22
N PHE A 592 -5.92 7.68 6.06
CA PHE A 592 -6.52 8.85 5.40
C PHE A 592 -7.82 9.32 6.06
N ALA A 593 -8.64 8.42 6.60
CA ALA A 593 -9.88 8.78 7.31
C ALA A 593 -9.60 9.55 8.61
N PHE A 594 -8.52 9.22 9.32
CA PHE A 594 -8.15 9.91 10.55
C PHE A 594 -7.08 10.95 10.34
N GLU A 595 -6.62 11.21 9.13
CA GLU A 595 -5.42 12.02 8.89
C GLU A 595 -5.57 13.47 9.30
N LYS A 596 -6.67 14.15 8.97
CA LYS A 596 -6.84 15.56 9.38
C LYS A 596 -7.25 15.70 10.83
N LYS A 597 -7.93 14.69 11.39
CA LYS A 597 -8.12 14.60 12.84
C LYS A 597 -6.80 14.30 13.52
N ASN A 598 -5.90 13.53 12.93
CA ASN A 598 -4.56 13.24 13.40
C ASN A 598 -3.59 14.37 13.09
N GLN A 599 -3.82 15.27 12.14
CA GLN A 599 -3.03 16.48 11.92
C GLN A 599 -3.54 17.64 12.77
N LEU A 600 -4.84 17.75 13.04
CA LEU A 600 -5.40 18.66 14.04
C LEU A 600 -5.17 18.14 15.46
N LEU A 601 -5.18 16.83 15.66
CA LEU A 601 -4.68 16.20 16.87
C LEU A 601 -3.17 16.31 16.87
N GLN A 602 -2.36 16.07 15.82
CA GLN A 602 -0.89 16.23 15.86
C GLN A 602 -0.44 17.69 15.99
N GLN A 603 -1.17 18.65 15.43
CA GLN A 603 -1.00 20.07 15.71
C GLN A 603 -1.38 20.41 17.17
N ASN A 604 -2.24 19.62 17.80
CA ASN A 604 -2.61 19.70 19.23
C ASN A 604 -2.04 18.56 20.11
N SER A 605 -1.18 17.71 19.58
CA SER A 605 -0.70 16.45 20.14
C SER A 605 0.68 16.28 19.57
N SER A 606 1.60 17.05 20.12
CA SER A 606 2.81 16.57 20.81
C SER A 606 3.57 15.36 20.25
N ILE A 607 3.37 14.93 19.01
CA ILE A 607 4.10 13.83 18.37
C ILE A 607 5.35 14.40 17.67
N SER A 608 5.33 15.68 17.27
CA SER A 608 6.55 16.47 17.00
C SER A 608 7.29 16.89 18.28
N LYS A 609 6.78 16.55 19.47
CA LYS A 609 7.43 16.78 20.77
C LYS A 609 7.98 15.51 21.44
N ALA A 610 7.98 14.35 20.76
CA ALA A 610 8.57 13.12 21.29
C ALA A 610 10.06 12.93 20.90
N TRP A 611 10.69 13.91 20.26
CA TRP A 611 12.13 13.92 20.00
C TRP A 611 12.87 15.24 20.30
N PRO A 612 12.55 16.02 21.36
CA PRO A 612 13.30 17.24 21.64
C PRO A 612 14.71 16.91 22.17
N LEU A 613 14.94 15.69 22.68
CA LEU A 613 16.18 15.35 23.39
C LEU A 613 17.33 14.90 22.49
N VAL A 614 17.09 14.40 21.28
CA VAL A 614 18.18 14.17 20.32
C VAL A 614 18.73 15.47 19.77
N GLN A 615 17.88 16.51 19.64
CA GLN A 615 18.35 17.89 19.39
C GLN A 615 19.19 18.44 20.56
N HIS A 616 19.16 17.78 21.72
CA HIS A 616 19.91 18.12 22.93
C HIS A 616 20.92 17.05 23.34
N ILE A 617 21.22 16.07 22.48
CA ILE A 617 22.25 15.07 22.74
C ILE A 617 23.56 15.75 23.11
N ASP A 618 23.90 16.88 22.48
CA ASP A 618 25.11 17.64 22.81
C ASP A 618 25.14 18.18 24.24
N LYS A 619 23.99 18.48 24.84
CA LYS A 619 23.89 18.86 26.26
C LYS A 619 23.94 17.63 27.17
N LEU A 620 23.33 16.51 26.77
CA LEU A 620 23.41 15.24 27.50
C LEU A 620 24.81 14.60 27.46
N ARG A 621 25.59 14.83 26.39
CA ARG A 621 26.98 14.35 26.24
C ARG A 621 27.87 14.75 27.40
N LYS A 622 27.63 15.93 27.99
CA LYS A 622 28.36 16.43 29.17
C LYS A 622 28.08 15.65 30.46
N LEU A 623 26.94 14.96 30.52
CA LEU A 623 26.52 14.15 31.67
C LEU A 623 26.97 12.68 31.55
N PHE A 624 27.44 12.28 30.38
CA PHE A 624 28.09 10.98 30.16
C PHE A 624 29.60 11.09 30.35
N SER A 625 30.26 9.96 30.60
CA SER A 625 31.71 9.94 30.75
C SER A 625 32.42 10.49 29.50
N LEU A 626 33.61 11.06 29.67
CA LEU A 626 34.53 11.44 28.57
C LEU A 626 34.99 10.22 27.72
N SER A 627 34.56 9.01 28.06
CA SER A 627 34.88 7.82 27.28
C SER A 627 34.16 7.89 25.92
N LYS A 628 34.85 7.50 24.83
CA LYS A 628 34.26 7.39 23.48
C LYS A 628 33.30 6.19 23.33
N LYS A 629 32.78 5.65 24.44
CA LYS A 629 31.91 4.47 24.43
C LYS A 629 30.48 4.87 24.01
N PRO A 630 29.79 4.03 23.23
CA PRO A 630 28.44 4.32 22.76
C PRO A 630 27.44 4.41 23.91
N VAL A 631 26.44 5.28 23.75
CA VAL A 631 25.28 5.41 24.63
C VAL A 631 24.09 4.70 23.99
N TYR A 632 23.40 3.86 24.76
CA TYR A 632 22.23 3.12 24.29
C TYR A 632 20.98 3.73 24.90
N SER A 633 20.00 4.09 24.07
CA SER A 633 18.76 4.70 24.50
C SER A 633 17.57 3.79 24.22
N ALA A 634 16.59 3.77 25.12
CA ALA A 634 15.29 3.15 24.87
C ALA A 634 14.19 3.92 25.62
N SER A 635 12.93 3.71 25.24
CA SER A 635 11.81 4.33 25.92
C SER A 635 10.60 3.41 26.03
N ALA A 636 9.78 3.63 27.06
CA ALA A 636 8.53 2.90 27.26
C ALA A 636 7.42 3.83 27.77
N PRO A 637 6.17 3.65 27.31
CA PRO A 637 5.04 4.47 27.74
C PRO A 637 4.53 4.04 29.12
N GLY A 638 3.81 4.93 29.80
CA GLY A 638 2.91 4.51 30.87
C GLY A 638 1.63 3.86 30.32
N ARG A 639 0.66 3.56 31.20
CA ARG A 639 -0.63 2.96 30.81
C ARG A 639 -1.78 3.32 31.73
N LEU A 640 -3.00 3.37 31.19
CA LEU A 640 -4.25 3.34 31.95
C LEU A 640 -4.79 1.91 31.98
N ASP A 641 -5.17 1.45 33.16
CA ASP A 641 -5.98 0.25 33.32
C ASP A 641 -7.44 0.58 33.05
N VAL A 642 -7.93 0.19 31.86
CA VAL A 642 -9.29 0.50 31.40
C VAL A 642 -10.27 -0.53 31.89
N MET A 643 -9.89 -1.81 31.91
CA MET A 643 -10.62 -2.92 32.52
C MET A 643 -9.61 -3.97 32.99
N GLY A 644 -9.90 -4.70 34.06
CA GLY A 644 -9.01 -5.74 34.61
C GLY A 644 -8.59 -5.47 36.04
N GLY A 645 -8.50 -4.21 36.44
CA GLY A 645 -8.36 -3.82 37.84
C GLY A 645 -7.10 -4.40 38.49
N PHE A 646 -7.26 -4.95 39.69
CA PHE A 646 -6.18 -5.64 40.42
C PHE A 646 -6.20 -7.16 40.18
N ALA A 647 -6.83 -7.65 39.10
CA ALA A 647 -7.06 -9.08 38.89
C ALA A 647 -5.90 -9.81 38.18
N ASP A 648 -4.83 -9.09 37.80
CA ASP A 648 -3.71 -9.59 37.00
C ASP A 648 -2.96 -10.74 37.67
N TYR A 649 -2.61 -10.63 38.96
CA TYR A 649 -1.94 -11.69 39.71
C TYR A 649 -2.77 -12.97 39.91
N SER A 650 -4.07 -12.93 39.56
CA SER A 650 -5.00 -14.04 39.72
C SER A 650 -5.29 -14.80 38.41
N GLY A 651 -4.60 -14.46 37.32
CA GLY A 651 -4.76 -15.12 36.02
C GLY A 651 -5.71 -14.44 35.04
N SER A 652 -6.31 -13.32 35.41
CA SER A 652 -7.45 -12.74 34.69
C SER A 652 -7.06 -12.06 33.37
N HIS A 653 -8.04 -11.89 32.47
CA HIS A 653 -7.91 -10.98 31.34
C HIS A 653 -7.89 -9.52 31.82
N VAL A 654 -7.11 -8.70 31.12
CA VAL A 654 -6.99 -7.26 31.35
C VAL A 654 -6.97 -6.50 30.02
N LEU A 655 -7.47 -5.26 30.00
CA LEU A 655 -7.46 -4.35 28.86
C LEU A 655 -6.80 -3.02 29.24
N GLN A 656 -5.60 -2.83 28.72
CA GLN A 656 -4.74 -1.69 29.09
C GLN A 656 -4.64 -0.69 27.93
N TYR A 657 -4.62 0.60 28.23
CA TYR A 657 -4.48 1.65 27.23
C TYR A 657 -3.14 2.37 27.41
N PRO A 658 -2.20 2.29 26.46
CA PRO A 658 -0.90 2.93 26.64
C PRO A 658 -1.05 4.45 26.45
N ILE A 659 -0.56 5.24 27.41
CA ILE A 659 -0.67 6.70 27.37
C ILE A 659 0.44 7.31 26.52
N SER A 660 0.30 8.60 26.18
CA SER A 660 1.31 9.31 25.38
C SER A 660 2.61 9.58 26.15
N GLN A 661 2.56 9.68 27.48
CA GLN A 661 3.73 9.92 28.33
C GLN A 661 4.65 8.70 28.35
N ARG A 662 5.97 8.94 28.35
CA ARG A 662 7.04 7.94 28.26
C ARG A 662 8.19 8.20 29.22
N THR A 663 8.80 7.13 29.69
CA THR A 663 10.13 7.16 30.29
C THR A 663 11.17 6.83 29.23
N HIS A 664 12.22 7.64 29.16
CA HIS A 664 13.40 7.43 28.34
C HIS A 664 14.57 7.10 29.26
N ALA A 665 15.31 6.05 28.91
CA ALA A 665 16.51 5.64 29.59
C ALA A 665 17.68 5.68 28.61
N PHE A 666 18.83 6.11 29.11
CA PHE A 666 20.10 6.10 28.39
C PHE A 666 21.12 5.36 29.25
N VAL A 667 21.82 4.39 28.68
CA VAL A 667 22.78 3.53 29.38
C VAL A 667 24.09 3.54 28.62
N GLN A 668 25.19 3.82 29.32
CA GLN A 668 26.55 3.78 28.79
C GLN A 668 27.41 2.92 29.72
N VAL A 669 28.32 2.11 29.16
CA VAL A 669 29.38 1.50 29.98
C VAL A 669 30.33 2.59 30.47
N SER A 670 30.72 2.52 31.74
CA SER A 670 31.68 3.44 32.38
C SER A 670 33.03 2.76 32.59
N ASP A 671 34.09 3.57 32.66
CA ASP A 671 35.43 3.16 33.10
C ASP A 671 35.62 3.30 34.61
N ILE A 672 34.60 3.79 35.31
CA ILE A 672 34.57 3.96 36.77
C ILE A 672 33.80 2.78 37.37
N ASN A 673 34.27 2.25 38.51
CA ASN A 673 33.73 1.06 39.18
C ASN A 673 32.41 1.33 39.94
N THR A 674 31.50 2.10 39.34
CA THR A 674 30.23 2.53 39.92
C THR A 674 29.11 2.48 38.87
N VAL A 675 27.87 2.36 39.36
CA VAL A 675 26.66 2.69 38.61
C VAL A 675 26.31 4.15 38.95
N HIS A 676 26.62 5.06 38.04
CA HIS A 676 26.25 6.47 38.12
C HIS A 676 24.86 6.65 37.52
N MET A 677 23.93 7.24 38.26
CA MET A 677 22.53 7.38 37.87
C MET A 677 22.09 8.83 38.02
N ILE A 678 21.47 9.39 36.96
CA ILE A 678 20.95 10.75 36.91
C ILE A 678 19.47 10.70 36.52
N SER A 679 18.62 11.41 37.26
CA SER A 679 17.21 11.64 36.91
C SER A 679 16.97 13.12 36.64
N ILE A 680 16.28 13.41 35.53
CA ILE A 680 16.00 14.77 35.05
C ILE A 680 14.48 15.01 35.04
N GLN A 681 14.04 16.19 35.50
CA GLN A 681 12.62 16.58 35.49
C GLN A 681 12.22 17.26 34.17
N THR A 682 11.09 16.85 33.58
CA THR A 682 10.60 17.34 32.27
C THR A 682 9.46 18.35 32.35
N ASP A 683 8.84 18.55 33.52
CA ASP A 683 7.55 19.25 33.64
C ASP A 683 7.59 20.77 33.33
N ARG A 684 8.77 21.38 33.11
CA ARG A 684 8.96 22.78 32.67
C ARG A 684 10.32 23.00 32.01
N ILE A 685 10.49 22.54 30.77
CA ILE A 685 11.68 22.91 29.99
C ILE A 685 11.25 23.73 28.77
N ASP A 686 11.43 25.05 28.89
CA ASP A 686 11.75 25.87 27.72
C ASP A 686 13.20 25.56 27.36
N VAL A 687 13.37 24.79 26.29
CA VAL A 687 14.59 24.05 25.95
C VAL A 687 15.78 24.98 25.65
N ASP A 688 15.47 26.25 25.43
CA ASP A 688 16.41 27.34 25.19
C ASP A 688 16.97 27.96 26.48
N SER A 689 16.46 27.62 27.66
CA SER A 689 16.82 28.25 28.95
C SER A 689 17.73 27.41 29.86
N ILE A 690 18.35 26.35 29.33
CA ILE A 690 19.14 25.36 30.09
C ILE A 690 20.36 26.01 30.77
N ASN A 691 20.25 26.23 32.08
CA ASN A 691 21.38 26.42 32.99
C ASN A 691 21.64 25.09 33.72
N GLU A 692 22.86 24.58 33.62
CA GLU A 692 23.26 23.18 33.88
C GLU A 692 22.89 22.65 35.29
N ASN A 693 22.69 23.52 36.29
CA ASN A 693 22.43 23.11 37.68
C ASN A 693 20.95 23.00 38.10
N LYS A 694 19.96 23.33 37.24
CA LYS A 694 18.52 23.33 37.64
C LYS A 694 17.70 22.12 37.17
N LEU A 695 18.25 21.25 36.33
CA LEU A 695 17.50 20.17 35.67
C LEU A 695 17.65 18.80 36.33
N ILE A 696 18.78 18.55 36.98
CA ILE A 696 19.05 17.32 37.71
C ILE A 696 18.28 17.37 39.03
N ILE A 697 17.30 16.47 39.17
CA ILE A 697 16.52 16.35 40.42
C ILE A 697 17.10 15.30 41.35
N TRP A 698 17.91 14.38 40.82
CA TRP A 698 18.55 13.33 41.59
C TRP A 698 19.77 12.78 40.86
N GLU A 699 20.86 12.60 41.59
CA GLU A 699 22.11 12.01 41.10
C GLU A 699 22.77 11.21 42.21
N ARG A 700 23.21 9.98 41.90
CA ARG A 700 23.98 9.13 42.82
C ARG A 700 24.93 8.21 42.07
N GLU A 701 26.00 7.83 42.75
CA GLU A 701 26.88 6.74 42.37
C GLU A 701 26.76 5.59 43.37
N ILE A 702 26.65 4.37 42.86
CA ILE A 702 26.58 3.15 43.68
C ILE A 702 27.70 2.21 43.25
N PRO A 703 28.56 1.72 44.17
CA PRO A 703 29.64 0.79 43.86
C PRO A 703 29.16 -0.48 43.13
N MET A 704 29.86 -0.88 42.08
CA MET A 704 29.51 -2.05 41.27
C MET A 704 29.61 -3.38 42.03
N ASN A 705 30.46 -3.48 43.05
CA ASN A 705 30.55 -4.67 43.90
C ASN A 705 29.23 -5.01 44.61
N ILE A 706 28.34 -4.05 44.80
CA ILE A 706 26.99 -4.26 45.35
C ILE A 706 26.08 -5.01 44.38
N LEU A 707 26.37 -5.00 43.08
CA LEU A 707 25.67 -5.85 42.10
C LEU A 707 26.33 -7.22 42.02
N LEU A 708 27.67 -7.25 42.02
CA LEU A 708 28.49 -8.45 41.73
C LEU A 708 28.68 -9.44 42.90
N ASP A 709 28.53 -8.98 44.15
CA ASP A 709 28.57 -9.89 45.30
C ASP A 709 27.40 -10.92 45.26
N HIS A 710 27.61 -12.13 45.76
CA HIS A 710 26.59 -13.19 45.77
C HIS A 710 26.35 -13.75 47.19
N SER A 711 26.92 -13.13 48.23
CA SER A 711 26.79 -13.53 49.64
C SER A 711 25.35 -13.43 50.17
N HIS A 712 24.59 -12.46 49.71
CA HIS A 712 23.20 -12.19 50.08
C HIS A 712 22.39 -11.70 48.89
N THR A 713 21.05 -11.80 48.99
CA THR A 713 20.11 -11.23 48.01
C THR A 713 20.41 -9.75 47.76
N LEU A 714 20.33 -9.28 46.51
CA LEU A 714 20.61 -7.88 46.15
C LEU A 714 19.86 -6.87 47.02
N ARG A 715 18.58 -7.14 47.32
CA ARG A 715 17.78 -6.32 48.23
C ARG A 715 18.45 -6.09 49.58
N LYS A 716 18.87 -7.17 50.27
CA LYS A 716 19.56 -7.08 51.57
C LYS A 716 20.88 -6.31 51.47
N ARG A 717 21.62 -6.47 50.36
CA ARG A 717 22.88 -5.75 50.13
C ARG A 717 22.64 -4.25 49.97
N LEU A 718 21.63 -3.86 49.18
CA LEU A 718 21.21 -2.47 49.02
C LEU A 718 20.70 -1.87 50.34
N GLU A 719 19.84 -2.58 51.08
CA GLU A 719 19.35 -2.15 52.40
C GLU A 719 20.51 -1.92 53.39
N THR A 720 21.50 -2.82 53.41
CA THR A 720 22.70 -2.69 54.25
C THR A 720 23.53 -1.47 53.84
N TRP A 721 23.75 -1.29 52.53
CA TRP A 721 24.50 -0.16 52.01
C TRP A 721 23.81 1.17 52.32
N TYR A 722 22.50 1.29 52.10
CA TYR A 722 21.74 2.50 52.41
C TYR A 722 21.84 2.87 53.91
N LYS A 723 21.74 1.89 54.82
CA LYS A 723 21.92 2.11 56.27
C LYS A 723 23.32 2.61 56.62
N GLN A 724 24.35 2.09 55.97
CA GLN A 724 25.74 2.54 56.18
C GLN A 724 25.95 3.98 55.67
N GLN A 725 25.30 4.34 54.56
CA GLN A 725 25.39 5.69 54.01
C GLN A 725 24.63 6.73 54.85
N GLN A 726 23.51 6.39 55.48
CA GLN A 726 22.71 7.29 56.33
C GLN A 726 23.48 7.89 57.54
N HIS A 727 24.60 7.30 57.96
CA HIS A 727 25.46 7.87 59.01
C HIS A 727 26.38 9.02 58.52
N ASN A 728 26.49 9.27 57.21
CA ASN A 728 27.10 10.47 56.66
C ASN A 728 26.04 11.59 56.54
N THR A 729 26.30 12.79 57.05
CA THR A 729 25.37 13.90 57.33
C THR A 729 24.65 14.56 56.12
N LEU A 730 24.55 13.90 54.97
CA LEU A 730 23.93 14.41 53.74
C LEU A 730 22.61 13.71 53.35
N PHE A 731 22.06 12.84 54.20
CA PHE A 731 20.80 12.15 53.96
C PHE A 731 19.69 12.74 54.85
N SER A 732 18.68 13.38 54.24
CA SER A 732 17.45 13.72 54.95
C SER A 732 16.71 12.43 55.33
N SER A 733 16.17 12.39 56.54
CA SER A 733 15.86 11.18 57.30
C SER A 733 14.54 10.46 56.97
N ASP A 734 13.71 10.95 56.05
CA ASP A 734 12.27 10.64 56.16
C ASP A 734 11.64 9.75 55.06
N GLU A 735 12.35 9.29 54.02
CA GLU A 735 11.83 8.20 53.15
C GLU A 735 12.95 7.29 52.59
N PRO A 736 12.83 5.95 52.66
CA PRO A 736 13.74 5.05 51.96
C PRO A 736 13.52 5.18 50.44
N ILE A 737 14.51 5.77 49.76
CA ILE A 737 14.48 5.97 48.30
C ILE A 737 14.68 4.61 47.61
N ASN A 738 13.59 3.86 47.40
CA ASN A 738 13.62 2.52 46.81
C ASN A 738 13.67 2.50 45.27
N TRP A 739 13.46 3.62 44.59
CA TRP A 739 13.35 3.62 43.12
C TRP A 739 14.66 3.28 42.36
N PRO A 740 15.88 3.59 42.85
CA PRO A 740 17.10 3.14 42.17
C PRO A 740 17.21 1.61 42.13
N ASN A 741 16.55 0.91 43.05
CA ASN A 741 16.54 -0.56 43.07
C ASN A 741 15.88 -1.16 41.82
N TYR A 742 14.98 -0.44 41.13
CA TYR A 742 14.49 -0.82 39.81
C TYR A 742 15.66 -0.95 38.82
N ILE A 743 16.48 0.10 38.71
CA ILE A 743 17.62 0.15 37.78
C ILE A 743 18.68 -0.88 38.15
N LEU A 744 19.10 -0.90 39.42
CA LEU A 744 20.16 -1.78 39.91
C LEU A 744 19.76 -3.25 39.81
N GLY A 745 18.49 -3.55 40.06
CA GLY A 745 17.95 -4.89 39.89
C GLY A 745 17.97 -5.35 38.44
N ILE A 746 17.54 -4.49 37.51
CA ILE A 746 17.60 -4.77 36.08
C ILE A 746 19.05 -5.04 35.65
N LEU A 747 20.00 -4.16 36.00
CA LEU A 747 21.41 -4.34 35.66
C LEU A 747 21.96 -5.63 36.24
N SER A 748 21.70 -5.93 37.52
CA SER A 748 22.14 -7.18 38.14
C SER A 748 21.61 -8.42 37.42
N GLN A 749 20.31 -8.46 37.08
CA GLN A 749 19.70 -9.60 36.40
C GLN A 749 20.22 -9.79 34.97
N LEU A 750 20.57 -8.70 34.27
CA LEU A 750 21.17 -8.76 32.94
C LEU A 750 22.66 -9.15 33.01
N ILE A 751 23.41 -8.68 34.00
CA ILE A 751 24.81 -9.06 34.22
C ILE A 751 24.93 -10.57 34.48
N ASP A 752 23.96 -11.17 35.17
CA ASP A 752 23.96 -12.62 35.39
C ASP A 752 23.75 -13.45 34.12
N LYS A 753 23.39 -12.81 33.00
CA LYS A 753 23.19 -13.46 31.68
C LYS A 753 24.38 -13.32 30.72
N ILE A 754 25.41 -12.54 31.06
CA ILE A 754 26.63 -12.39 30.25
C ILE A 754 27.78 -13.24 30.81
N ASP A 755 28.81 -13.46 29.99
CA ASP A 755 30.05 -14.10 30.43
C ASP A 755 30.72 -13.24 31.54
N LYS A 756 31.17 -13.90 32.61
CA LYS A 756 31.81 -13.27 33.77
C LYS A 756 33.11 -12.53 33.40
N THR A 757 33.74 -12.88 32.27
CA THR A 757 34.92 -12.16 31.73
C THR A 757 34.56 -10.84 31.04
N SER A 758 33.29 -10.66 30.66
CA SER A 758 32.78 -9.54 29.85
C SER A 758 31.99 -8.51 30.68
N ILE A 759 32.01 -8.62 32.01
CA ILE A 759 31.30 -7.71 32.91
C ILE A 759 31.90 -6.30 32.80
N PRO A 760 31.09 -5.27 32.50
CA PRO A 760 31.56 -3.89 32.47
C PRO A 760 32.08 -3.42 33.83
N ILE A 761 33.09 -2.53 33.80
CA ILE A 761 33.66 -1.92 35.02
C ILE A 761 32.59 -1.12 35.77
N GLY A 762 31.71 -0.40 35.06
CA GLY A 762 30.54 0.27 35.62
C GLY A 762 29.58 0.79 34.54
N PHE A 763 28.61 1.61 34.95
CA PHE A 763 27.56 2.14 34.07
C PHE A 763 27.24 3.59 34.39
N ASN A 764 26.89 4.36 33.36
CA ASN A 764 26.21 5.64 33.50
C ASN A 764 24.77 5.46 32.99
N VAL A 765 23.78 5.85 33.78
CA VAL A 765 22.36 5.70 33.48
C VAL A 765 21.65 7.04 33.65
N ILE A 766 21.06 7.55 32.57
CA ILE A 766 20.27 8.80 32.61
C ILE A 766 18.81 8.48 32.34
N ILE A 767 17.93 8.97 33.22
CA ILE A 767 16.49 8.80 33.14
C ILE A 767 15.81 10.14 32.90
N ILE A 768 14.91 10.15 31.92
CA ILE A 768 14.08 11.29 31.59
C ILE A 768 12.65 10.80 31.40
N SER A 769 11.73 11.23 32.26
CA SER A 769 10.34 10.77 32.20
C SER A 769 9.35 11.93 32.29
N ASP A 770 8.29 11.86 31.50
CA ASP A 770 7.07 12.68 31.67
C ASP A 770 5.88 11.83 32.16
N VAL A 771 6.11 10.55 32.47
CA VAL A 771 5.14 9.66 33.14
C VAL A 771 5.10 10.03 34.62
N PRO A 772 3.95 10.49 35.15
CA PRO A 772 3.91 10.98 36.51
C PRO A 772 4.01 9.83 37.53
N CYS A 773 4.95 9.99 38.46
CA CYS A 773 5.20 9.02 39.51
C CYS A 773 4.02 8.90 40.47
N ASN A 774 3.72 7.68 40.92
CA ASN A 774 2.72 7.38 41.95
C ASN A 774 1.28 7.80 41.61
N LYS A 775 0.94 7.90 40.31
CA LYS A 775 -0.40 8.25 39.83
C LYS A 775 -1.23 7.09 39.28
N GLY A 776 -0.76 5.86 39.44
CA GLY A 776 -1.47 4.66 38.96
C GLY A 776 -1.41 4.45 37.45
N VAL A 777 -0.38 5.00 36.80
CA VAL A 777 -0.17 4.99 35.35
C VAL A 777 1.07 4.18 34.90
N ALA A 778 1.53 3.24 35.74
CA ALA A 778 2.71 2.38 35.51
C ALA A 778 4.05 3.11 35.31
N SER A 779 4.34 4.12 36.14
CA SER A 779 5.64 4.81 36.09
C SER A 779 6.83 3.89 36.41
N SER A 780 6.68 2.91 37.31
CA SER A 780 7.72 1.91 37.62
C SER A 780 8.01 1.02 36.43
N ALA A 781 6.99 0.37 35.86
CA ALA A 781 7.16 -0.50 34.70
C ALA A 781 7.72 0.26 33.48
N ALA A 782 7.30 1.50 33.23
CA ALA A 782 7.86 2.32 32.16
C ALA A 782 9.37 2.60 32.36
N LEU A 783 9.78 2.86 33.61
CA LEU A 783 11.19 3.00 33.97
C LEU A 783 11.96 1.69 33.77
N GLU A 784 11.46 0.59 34.35
CA GLU A 784 12.10 -0.72 34.27
C GLU A 784 12.29 -1.17 32.82
N VAL A 785 11.24 -1.10 32.01
CA VAL A 785 11.27 -1.57 30.61
C VAL A 785 12.21 -0.72 29.75
N ALA A 786 12.20 0.61 29.94
CA ALA A 786 13.13 1.50 29.23
C ALA A 786 14.58 1.18 29.59
N VAL A 787 14.89 1.03 30.88
CA VAL A 787 16.24 0.69 31.35
C VAL A 787 16.65 -0.71 30.91
N ALA A 788 15.76 -1.70 31.04
CA ALA A 788 16.02 -3.08 30.68
C ALA A 788 16.37 -3.20 29.21
N ARG A 789 15.65 -2.50 28.32
CA ARG A 789 16.00 -2.51 26.90
C ARG A 789 17.34 -1.82 26.63
N ALA A 790 17.53 -0.60 27.14
CA ALA A 790 18.78 0.13 26.92
C ALA A 790 20.00 -0.66 27.43
N ALA A 791 19.90 -1.25 28.62
CA ALA A 791 20.94 -2.07 29.22
C ALA A 791 21.12 -3.41 28.51
N SER A 792 20.05 -4.07 28.06
CA SER A 792 20.11 -5.32 27.30
C SER A 792 20.86 -5.13 25.98
N THR A 793 20.55 -4.05 25.25
CA THR A 793 21.30 -3.68 24.03
C THR A 793 22.74 -3.30 24.34
N CYS A 794 22.97 -2.54 25.41
CA CYS A 794 24.31 -2.17 25.87
C CYS A 794 25.20 -3.40 26.18
N LEU A 795 24.59 -4.47 26.70
CA LEU A 795 25.23 -5.73 27.04
C LEU A 795 25.16 -6.78 25.92
N ASN A 796 24.67 -6.41 24.73
CA ASN A 796 24.51 -7.30 23.58
C ASN A 796 23.65 -8.55 23.89
N LEU A 797 22.56 -8.40 24.64
CA LEU A 797 21.67 -9.50 25.07
C LEU A 797 20.38 -9.61 24.23
N ASP A 798 20.16 -8.73 23.25
CA ASP A 798 18.92 -8.65 22.47
C ASP A 798 18.62 -9.94 21.67
N HIS A 799 19.63 -10.76 21.39
CA HIS A 799 19.49 -12.04 20.68
C HIS A 799 19.18 -13.22 21.61
N ILE A 800 19.30 -13.02 22.93
CA ILE A 800 19.12 -14.06 23.96
C ILE A 800 17.81 -13.85 24.73
N ILE A 801 17.42 -12.59 24.95
CA ILE A 801 16.27 -12.22 25.77
C ILE A 801 15.16 -11.68 24.87
N SER A 802 14.05 -12.41 24.78
CA SER A 802 12.85 -11.95 24.09
C SER A 802 12.20 -10.77 24.80
N ASN A 803 11.34 -10.03 24.08
CA ASN A 803 10.59 -8.89 24.62
C ASN A 803 9.71 -9.29 25.82
N THR A 804 9.09 -10.47 25.75
CA THR A 804 8.27 -11.04 26.84
C THR A 804 9.13 -11.39 28.05
N GLU A 805 10.28 -12.04 27.84
CA GLU A 805 11.20 -12.35 28.94
C GLU A 805 11.77 -11.09 29.59
N LEU A 806 12.00 -10.03 28.82
CA LEU A 806 12.41 -8.72 29.33
C LEU A 806 11.33 -8.11 30.24
N ALA A 807 10.05 -8.19 29.85
CA ALA A 807 8.92 -7.75 30.68
C ALA A 807 8.82 -8.56 31.99
N LEU A 808 8.96 -9.88 31.91
CA LEU A 808 8.93 -10.77 33.08
C LEU A 808 10.14 -10.57 34.00
N LEU A 809 11.31 -10.25 33.43
CA LEU A 809 12.50 -9.85 34.20
C LEU A 809 12.24 -8.56 34.97
N CYS A 810 11.59 -7.57 34.35
CA CYS A 810 11.18 -6.34 35.04
C CYS A 810 10.21 -6.66 36.20
N GLN A 811 9.19 -7.48 35.96
CA GLN A 811 8.27 -7.93 37.01
C GLN A 811 9.01 -8.62 38.18
N TYR A 812 9.99 -9.48 37.86
CA TYR A 812 10.81 -10.15 38.87
C TYR A 812 11.59 -9.14 39.72
N VAL A 813 12.18 -8.12 39.10
CA VAL A 813 12.90 -7.04 39.81
C VAL A 813 11.95 -6.29 40.74
N GLU A 814 10.77 -5.88 40.26
CA GLU A 814 9.77 -5.19 41.07
C GLU A 814 9.36 -6.03 42.30
N ASN A 815 9.12 -7.34 42.10
CA ASN A 815 8.68 -8.25 43.16
C ASN A 815 9.78 -8.59 44.19
N HIS A 816 10.97 -8.98 43.72
CA HIS A 816 11.97 -9.62 44.58
C HIS A 816 13.08 -8.67 45.04
N ILE A 817 13.36 -7.62 44.28
CA ILE A 817 14.44 -6.67 44.58
C ILE A 817 13.88 -5.40 45.20
N VAL A 818 12.86 -4.82 44.57
CA VAL A 818 12.19 -3.60 45.07
C VAL A 818 11.21 -3.94 46.18
N GLY A 819 10.52 -5.08 46.07
CA GLY A 819 9.61 -5.59 47.11
C GLY A 819 8.14 -5.19 46.91
N SER A 820 7.75 -4.82 45.70
CA SER A 820 6.37 -4.46 45.34
C SER A 820 5.68 -5.65 44.67
N SER A 821 4.71 -6.26 45.37
CA SER A 821 4.08 -7.55 44.98
C SER A 821 3.08 -7.44 43.81
N CYS A 822 3.53 -7.09 42.61
CA CYS A 822 2.71 -6.86 41.41
C CYS A 822 2.52 -8.12 40.53
N GLY A 823 1.52 -8.08 39.63
CA GLY A 823 1.47 -8.95 38.45
C GLY A 823 2.29 -8.36 37.28
N PHE A 824 2.16 -8.92 36.09
CA PHE A 824 3.00 -8.55 34.92
C PHE A 824 2.29 -7.67 33.87
N MET A 825 1.06 -7.23 34.18
CA MET A 825 0.24 -6.44 33.26
C MET A 825 0.93 -5.15 32.82
N ASP A 826 1.53 -4.43 33.77
CA ASP A 826 2.15 -3.14 33.54
C ASP A 826 3.36 -3.26 32.59
N GLN A 827 4.27 -4.20 32.89
CA GLN A 827 5.47 -4.46 32.10
C GLN A 827 5.11 -4.96 30.70
N MET A 828 4.18 -5.91 30.57
CA MET A 828 3.74 -6.41 29.28
C MET A 828 3.10 -5.31 28.42
N THR A 829 2.32 -4.42 29.02
CA THR A 829 1.72 -3.28 28.32
C THR A 829 2.80 -2.32 27.82
N CYS A 830 3.77 -1.97 28.68
CA CYS A 830 4.90 -1.10 28.31
C CYS A 830 5.73 -1.67 27.14
N VAL A 831 5.77 -2.99 26.99
CA VAL A 831 6.48 -3.66 25.91
C VAL A 831 5.65 -3.79 24.63
N HIS A 832 4.44 -4.34 24.72
CA HIS A 832 3.72 -4.89 23.56
C HIS A 832 2.51 -4.06 23.08
N ALA A 833 2.05 -3.09 23.86
CA ALA A 833 0.87 -2.31 23.50
C ALA A 833 1.12 -1.46 22.23
N ARG A 834 0.07 -1.16 21.47
CA ARG A 834 0.14 -0.28 20.30
C ARG A 834 -0.67 0.99 20.53
N ALA A 835 -0.20 2.10 19.98
CA ALA A 835 -0.94 3.34 19.97
C ALA A 835 -2.35 3.14 19.38
N ASN A 836 -3.35 3.80 19.97
CA ASN A 836 -4.77 3.76 19.59
C ASN A 836 -5.46 2.41 19.75
N HIS A 837 -4.88 1.50 20.53
CA HIS A 837 -5.46 0.18 20.82
C HIS A 837 -5.56 -0.04 22.33
N LEU A 838 -6.53 -0.86 22.73
CA LEU A 838 -6.49 -1.54 24.02
C LEU A 838 -5.63 -2.79 23.89
N TYR A 839 -4.69 -2.96 24.79
CA TYR A 839 -3.85 -4.14 24.91
C TYR A 839 -4.58 -5.17 25.77
N SER A 840 -5.10 -6.22 25.13
CA SER A 840 -5.70 -7.38 25.79
C SER A 840 -4.61 -8.37 26.16
N LEU A 841 -4.57 -8.76 27.43
CA LEU A 841 -3.60 -9.72 27.96
C LEU A 841 -4.31 -10.71 28.87
N LEU A 842 -4.03 -12.00 28.68
CA LEU A 842 -4.40 -13.03 29.65
C LEU A 842 -3.27 -13.21 30.66
N CYS A 843 -3.48 -12.83 31.92
CA CYS A 843 -2.43 -12.80 32.93
C CYS A 843 -2.11 -14.16 33.57
N GLN A 844 -2.10 -15.24 32.79
CA GLN A 844 -1.70 -16.56 33.26
C GLN A 844 -0.17 -16.73 33.12
N HIS A 845 0.48 -17.19 34.18
CA HIS A 845 1.94 -17.40 34.22
C HIS A 845 2.35 -18.65 33.44
N ILE A 846 2.17 -18.61 32.12
CA ILE A 846 2.60 -19.64 31.17
C ILE A 846 3.65 -19.07 30.22
N PRO A 847 4.50 -19.93 29.60
CA PRO A 847 5.38 -19.49 28.54
C PRO A 847 4.58 -18.82 27.41
N ASN A 848 4.84 -17.54 27.16
CA ASN A 848 4.12 -16.70 26.18
C ASN A 848 2.60 -16.56 26.47
N PRO A 849 2.21 -15.76 27.47
CA PRO A 849 0.80 -15.50 27.74
C PRO A 849 0.09 -14.90 26.51
N PRO A 850 -1.13 -15.33 26.16
CA PRO A 850 -1.88 -14.78 25.05
C PRO A 850 -2.13 -13.29 25.22
N PHE A 851 -1.84 -12.52 24.16
CA PHE A 851 -2.16 -11.11 24.09
C PHE A 851 -2.47 -10.68 22.65
N HIS A 852 -3.24 -9.61 22.51
CA HIS A 852 -3.49 -8.96 21.22
C HIS A 852 -3.90 -7.49 21.43
N ASN A 853 -3.86 -6.71 20.35
CA ASN A 853 -4.26 -5.30 20.38
C ASN A 853 -5.67 -5.18 19.80
N VAL A 854 -6.62 -4.71 20.61
CA VAL A 854 -8.01 -4.44 20.25
C VAL A 854 -8.13 -2.99 19.80
N THR A 855 -8.49 -2.79 18.52
CA THR A 855 -8.61 -1.44 17.96
C THR A 855 -9.76 -0.70 18.62
N LEU A 856 -9.52 0.53 19.09
CA LEU A 856 -10.58 1.38 19.60
C LEU A 856 -11.43 1.92 18.44
N PRO A 857 -12.77 1.87 18.56
CA PRO A 857 -13.64 2.52 17.59
C PRO A 857 -13.41 4.04 17.52
N ILE A 858 -13.55 4.56 16.32
CA ILE A 858 -13.34 5.95 15.88
C ILE A 858 -13.94 7.02 16.79
N ASN A 859 -15.14 6.73 17.28
CA ASN A 859 -16.02 7.65 17.98
C ASN A 859 -15.85 7.53 19.49
N ILE A 860 -14.91 6.69 19.93
CA ILE A 860 -14.53 6.54 21.33
C ILE A 860 -13.15 7.15 21.54
N GLN A 861 -12.96 7.79 22.67
CA GLN A 861 -11.66 8.19 23.19
C GLN A 861 -11.59 7.86 24.67
N LEU A 862 -10.39 7.47 25.12
CA LEU A 862 -10.08 7.26 26.52
C LEU A 862 -9.26 8.42 27.06
N PHE A 863 -9.64 8.87 28.26
CA PHE A 863 -8.93 9.89 29.02
C PHE A 863 -8.51 9.34 30.38
N GLY A 864 -7.42 9.86 30.93
CA GLY A 864 -7.07 9.69 32.33
C GLY A 864 -7.19 11.03 33.06
N ILE A 865 -7.81 11.05 34.24
CA ILE A 865 -7.88 12.25 35.09
C ILE A 865 -7.15 11.95 36.39
N ASP A 866 -6.01 12.61 36.63
CA ASP A 866 -5.29 12.55 37.90
C ASP A 866 -6.09 13.28 39.00
N SER A 867 -6.46 12.57 40.06
CA SER A 867 -7.13 13.13 41.24
C SER A 867 -6.29 14.14 42.03
N GLY A 868 -4.99 14.23 41.76
CA GLY A 868 -4.06 15.05 42.54
C GLY A 868 -3.58 14.35 43.82
N VAL A 869 -4.20 13.24 44.22
CA VAL A 869 -3.77 12.41 45.34
C VAL A 869 -2.61 11.54 44.90
N LYS A 870 -1.49 11.61 45.62
CA LYS A 870 -0.43 10.60 45.48
C LYS A 870 -0.98 9.32 46.08
N ARG A 871 -0.72 8.19 45.43
CA ARG A 871 -0.84 6.91 46.14
C ARG A 871 -0.04 7.00 47.42
N SER A 872 -0.69 6.84 48.57
CA SER A 872 0.04 6.54 49.80
C SER A 872 0.83 5.27 49.53
N THR A 873 2.16 5.38 49.56
CA THR A 873 3.14 4.28 49.59
C THR A 873 2.58 2.95 49.09
N ALA A 874 2.81 2.67 47.80
CA ALA A 874 2.62 1.34 47.23
C ALA A 874 3.30 0.30 48.14
N SER A 875 2.52 -0.41 48.96
CA SER A 875 2.84 -1.74 49.51
C SER A 875 1.83 -2.28 50.52
N SER A 876 0.97 -1.49 51.20
CA SER A 876 0.07 -2.06 52.23
C SER A 876 -1.32 -2.42 51.71
N ALA A 877 -2.09 -1.48 51.15
CA ALA A 877 -3.48 -1.72 50.75
C ALA A 877 -3.61 -2.75 49.61
N TYR A 878 -2.86 -2.57 48.52
CA TYR A 878 -2.84 -3.54 47.42
C TYR A 878 -2.36 -4.93 47.86
N ARG A 879 -1.31 -4.97 48.71
CA ARG A 879 -0.78 -6.22 49.27
C ARG A 879 -1.82 -6.91 50.13
N ARG A 880 -2.53 -6.18 50.99
CA ARG A 880 -3.65 -6.70 51.78
C ARG A 880 -4.70 -7.35 50.90
N ILE A 881 -5.08 -6.73 49.78
CA ILE A 881 -6.07 -7.30 48.86
C ILE A 881 -5.51 -8.53 48.15
N ARG A 882 -4.25 -8.51 47.69
CA ARG A 882 -3.59 -9.70 47.13
C ARG A 882 -3.56 -10.85 48.15
N THR A 883 -3.15 -10.61 49.38
CA THR A 883 -3.18 -11.60 50.47
C THR A 883 -4.59 -12.16 50.65
N ALA A 884 -5.60 -11.29 50.75
CA ALA A 884 -7.00 -11.67 50.92
C ALA A 884 -7.51 -12.56 49.78
N THR A 885 -7.14 -12.25 48.52
CA THR A 885 -7.49 -13.04 47.34
C THR A 885 -6.92 -14.45 47.41
N PHE A 886 -5.65 -14.61 47.82
CA PHE A 886 -5.01 -15.92 47.95
C PHE A 886 -5.49 -16.70 49.18
N MET A 887 -5.81 -16.02 50.29
CA MET A 887 -6.50 -16.63 51.44
C MET A 887 -7.85 -17.22 51.01
N GLY A 888 -8.67 -16.44 50.28
CA GLY A 888 -9.96 -16.94 49.81
C GLY A 888 -9.84 -18.05 48.76
N LYS A 889 -8.87 -17.97 47.84
CA LYS A 889 -8.53 -19.08 46.93
C LYS A 889 -8.26 -20.38 47.71
N LYS A 890 -7.52 -20.29 48.81
CA LYS A 890 -7.22 -21.45 49.66
C LYS A 890 -8.47 -21.98 50.35
N LEU A 891 -9.33 -21.11 50.90
CA LEU A 891 -10.57 -21.52 51.58
C LEU A 891 -11.59 -22.18 50.64
N MET A 892 -11.63 -21.79 49.37
CA MET A 892 -12.52 -22.42 48.40
C MET A 892 -12.16 -23.88 48.08
N ASN A 893 -10.97 -24.35 48.49
CA ASN A 893 -10.46 -25.70 48.28
C ASN A 893 -10.71 -26.19 46.83
N LEU A 894 -10.21 -25.41 45.87
CA LEU A 894 -10.46 -25.64 44.45
C LEU A 894 -9.85 -26.98 43.99
N PRO A 895 -10.48 -27.67 43.02
CA PRO A 895 -9.90 -28.85 42.38
C PRO A 895 -8.49 -28.61 41.81
N ASP A 896 -7.64 -29.64 41.79
CA ASP A 896 -6.22 -29.54 41.39
C ASP A 896 -5.99 -29.00 39.97
N ASN A 897 -6.97 -29.12 39.08
CA ASN A 897 -6.91 -28.61 37.71
C ASN A 897 -7.24 -27.11 37.57
N ILE A 898 -7.65 -26.44 38.66
CA ILE A 898 -7.95 -25.00 38.69
C ILE A 898 -6.78 -24.27 39.35
N HIS A 899 -5.87 -23.77 38.53
CA HIS A 899 -4.67 -23.04 38.97
C HIS A 899 -4.92 -21.55 39.19
N HIS A 900 -5.90 -20.95 38.50
CA HIS A 900 -6.19 -19.51 38.53
C HIS A 900 -7.66 -19.25 38.85
N LEU A 901 -7.95 -18.15 39.57
CA LEU A 901 -9.33 -17.80 39.94
C LEU A 901 -10.19 -17.52 38.71
N CYS A 902 -9.62 -16.90 37.67
CA CYS A 902 -10.32 -16.60 36.43
C CYS A 902 -10.85 -17.83 35.66
N GLN A 903 -10.39 -19.05 35.99
CA GLN A 903 -10.88 -20.29 35.39
C GLN A 903 -12.24 -20.72 35.97
N ILE A 904 -12.68 -20.10 37.07
CA ILE A 904 -13.99 -20.32 37.66
C ILE A 904 -14.99 -19.43 36.93
N SER A 905 -16.07 -20.01 36.40
CA SER A 905 -17.16 -19.20 35.84
C SER A 905 -17.94 -18.46 36.91
N LEU A 906 -18.46 -17.29 36.58
CA LEU A 906 -19.25 -16.46 37.52
C LEU A 906 -20.42 -17.23 38.16
N SER A 907 -21.16 -18.01 37.36
CA SER A 907 -22.26 -18.85 37.84
C SER A 907 -21.78 -19.90 38.84
N LYS A 908 -20.65 -20.57 38.55
CA LYS A 908 -20.08 -21.58 39.45
C LYS A 908 -19.63 -20.94 40.76
N PHE A 909 -18.96 -19.78 40.71
CA PHE A 909 -18.56 -19.05 41.90
C PHE A 909 -19.76 -18.68 42.79
N ASN A 910 -20.79 -18.07 42.20
CA ASN A 910 -21.97 -17.62 42.95
C ASN A 910 -22.73 -18.79 43.61
N ASN A 911 -22.86 -19.92 42.92
CA ASN A 911 -23.63 -21.06 43.42
C ASN A 911 -22.87 -21.95 44.40
N GLN A 912 -21.55 -22.08 44.25
CA GLN A 912 -20.77 -23.12 44.96
C GLN A 912 -19.77 -22.54 45.97
N TYR A 913 -19.18 -21.38 45.70
CA TYR A 913 -18.01 -20.92 46.45
C TYR A 913 -18.23 -19.61 47.22
N ARG A 914 -19.09 -18.70 46.71
CA ARG A 914 -19.30 -17.36 47.29
C ARG A 914 -19.70 -17.39 48.76
N MET A 915 -20.57 -18.34 49.14
CA MET A 915 -21.07 -18.48 50.51
C MET A 915 -20.05 -19.12 51.47
N LEU A 916 -19.01 -19.78 50.96
CA LEU A 916 -17.94 -20.35 51.77
C LEU A 916 -16.95 -19.29 52.28
N LEU A 917 -16.92 -18.12 51.64
CA LEU A 917 -15.98 -17.06 51.96
C LEU A 917 -16.61 -16.07 52.96
N PRO A 918 -16.01 -15.82 54.14
CA PRO A 918 -16.49 -14.76 55.03
C PRO A 918 -16.29 -13.38 54.40
N GLU A 919 -17.09 -12.39 54.79
CA GLU A 919 -16.93 -11.02 54.28
C GLU A 919 -15.56 -10.45 54.62
N LYS A 920 -15.17 -10.56 55.89
CA LYS A 920 -13.85 -10.18 56.41
C LYS A 920 -13.32 -11.28 57.36
N MET A 921 -12.02 -11.37 57.50
CA MET A 921 -11.34 -12.32 58.41
C MET A 921 -10.03 -11.70 58.92
N PHE A 922 -9.71 -11.90 60.21
CA PHE A 922 -8.39 -11.55 60.73
C PHE A 922 -7.33 -12.53 60.25
N GLY A 923 -6.11 -12.06 60.03
CA GLY A 923 -4.99 -12.93 59.69
C GLY A 923 -4.73 -14.02 60.75
N SER A 924 -4.96 -13.73 62.03
CA SER A 924 -4.87 -14.70 63.14
C SER A 924 -5.84 -15.88 63.02
N ASP A 925 -6.98 -15.68 62.36
CA ASP A 925 -8.07 -16.67 62.31
C ASP A 925 -7.94 -17.60 61.10
N PHE A 926 -6.96 -17.36 60.22
CA PHE A 926 -6.73 -18.19 59.05
C PHE A 926 -5.99 -19.48 59.43
N ILE A 927 -6.76 -20.52 59.76
CA ILE A 927 -6.23 -21.85 60.11
C ILE A 927 -5.81 -22.58 58.82
N SER A 928 -4.61 -22.30 58.32
CA SER A 928 -4.00 -23.05 57.23
C SER A 928 -2.47 -23.03 57.36
N SER A 929 -1.82 -24.20 57.21
CA SER A 929 -0.36 -24.35 57.33
C SER A 929 0.43 -23.81 56.13
N SER A 930 -0.21 -23.38 55.04
CA SER A 930 0.48 -22.85 53.86
C SER A 930 -0.35 -21.79 53.11
N HIS A 931 0.14 -20.55 53.12
CA HIS A 931 -0.31 -19.47 52.24
C HIS A 931 0.16 -19.72 50.80
N LEU A 932 -0.70 -19.46 49.82
CA LEU A 932 -0.44 -19.81 48.41
C LEU A 932 0.42 -18.79 47.65
N ASP A 933 0.58 -17.57 48.17
CA ASP A 933 1.35 -16.51 47.50
C ASP A 933 2.63 -16.17 48.27
N PRO A 934 3.82 -16.49 47.73
CA PRO A 934 5.08 -16.28 48.42
C PRO A 934 5.46 -14.79 48.56
N LEU A 935 4.79 -13.88 47.84
CA LEU A 935 5.11 -12.45 47.83
C LEU A 935 4.41 -11.66 48.95
N THR A 936 3.26 -12.15 49.43
CA THR A 936 2.39 -11.43 50.37
C THR A 936 2.13 -12.24 51.64
N PRO A 937 3.03 -12.22 52.64
CA PRO A 937 2.81 -12.94 53.89
C PRO A 937 1.56 -12.41 54.60
N ILE A 938 0.90 -13.29 55.34
CA ILE A 938 -0.26 -12.96 56.16
C ILE A 938 0.23 -12.26 57.44
N ASP A 939 -0.19 -11.01 57.64
CA ASP A 939 -0.08 -10.32 58.93
C ASP A 939 -1.23 -10.75 59.85
N SER A 940 -0.91 -11.23 61.05
CA SER A 940 -1.88 -11.70 62.04
C SER A 940 -2.79 -10.60 62.58
N ASN A 941 -2.35 -9.34 62.55
CA ASN A 941 -3.08 -8.20 63.12
C ASN A 941 -3.97 -7.47 62.10
N GLU A 942 -3.89 -7.85 60.83
CA GLU A 942 -4.64 -7.20 59.75
C GLU A 942 -5.99 -7.91 59.52
N ILE A 943 -7.00 -7.12 59.12
CA ILE A 943 -8.31 -7.63 58.69
C ILE A 943 -8.39 -7.63 57.17
N TYR A 944 -8.73 -8.77 56.58
CA TYR A 944 -8.75 -8.98 55.15
C TYR A 944 -10.18 -9.11 54.60
N PRO A 945 -10.56 -8.40 53.52
CA PRO A 945 -11.89 -8.51 52.89
C PRO A 945 -11.98 -9.71 51.93
N LEU A 946 -11.97 -10.92 52.48
CA LEU A 946 -11.81 -12.17 51.71
C LEU A 946 -12.83 -12.34 50.58
N ARG A 947 -14.13 -12.18 50.86
CA ARG A 947 -15.17 -12.41 49.85
C ARG A 947 -15.04 -11.45 48.68
N ALA A 948 -14.88 -10.16 48.93
CA ALA A 948 -14.76 -9.15 47.88
C ALA A 948 -13.47 -9.30 47.07
N ALA A 949 -12.33 -9.48 47.75
CA ALA A 949 -11.03 -9.66 47.11
C ALA A 949 -10.98 -10.90 46.22
N THR A 950 -11.59 -12.01 46.65
CA THR A 950 -11.63 -13.26 45.89
C THR A 950 -12.66 -13.23 44.75
N ALA A 951 -13.79 -12.56 44.95
CA ALA A 951 -14.82 -12.40 43.93
C ALA A 951 -14.35 -11.52 42.77
N HIS A 952 -13.59 -10.45 43.06
CA HIS A 952 -13.23 -9.46 42.06
C HIS A 952 -12.52 -10.06 40.84
N PRO A 953 -11.45 -10.87 40.95
CA PRO A 953 -10.82 -11.46 39.76
C PRO A 953 -11.74 -12.32 38.89
N ILE A 954 -12.69 -13.02 39.51
CA ILE A 954 -13.65 -13.89 38.80
C ILE A 954 -14.67 -13.03 38.04
N GLU A 955 -15.26 -12.05 38.73
CA GLU A 955 -16.24 -11.14 38.16
C GLU A 955 -15.62 -10.20 37.12
N GLU A 956 -14.40 -9.71 37.39
CA GLU A 956 -13.66 -8.80 36.52
C GLU A 956 -13.22 -9.50 35.23
N ASN A 957 -12.75 -10.76 35.31
CA ASN A 957 -12.43 -11.53 34.11
C ASN A 957 -13.65 -11.64 33.18
N PHE A 958 -14.84 -11.89 33.73
CA PHE A 958 -16.07 -11.89 32.94
C PHE A 958 -16.39 -10.50 32.36
N ARG A 959 -16.29 -9.43 33.15
CA ARG A 959 -16.52 -8.05 32.69
C ARG A 959 -15.55 -7.65 31.57
N VAL A 960 -14.28 -8.01 31.67
CA VAL A 960 -13.26 -7.72 30.66
C VAL A 960 -13.58 -8.44 29.35
N GLN A 961 -13.88 -9.73 29.41
CA GLN A 961 -14.26 -10.52 28.23
C GLN A 961 -15.52 -9.95 27.56
N LEU A 962 -16.52 -9.57 28.35
CA LEU A 962 -17.73 -8.93 27.84
C LEU A 962 -17.44 -7.55 27.24
N PHE A 963 -16.61 -6.73 27.89
CA PHE A 963 -16.21 -5.42 27.37
C PHE A 963 -15.50 -5.54 26.03
N GLU A 964 -14.58 -6.50 25.91
CA GLU A 964 -13.85 -6.77 24.67
C GLU A 964 -14.78 -7.30 23.56
N GLN A 965 -15.64 -8.27 23.88
CA GLN A 965 -16.64 -8.76 22.94
C GLN A 965 -17.55 -7.65 22.46
N LEU A 966 -17.96 -6.75 23.36
CA LEU A 966 -18.76 -5.61 22.99
C LEU A 966 -17.96 -4.67 22.06
N LEU A 967 -16.69 -4.40 22.32
CA LEU A 967 -15.90 -3.59 21.38
C LEU A 967 -15.82 -4.19 19.96
N ASN A 968 -15.91 -5.52 19.82
CA ASN A 968 -15.76 -6.22 18.55
C ASN A 968 -17.06 -6.38 17.73
N ILE A 969 -18.24 -6.04 18.27
CA ILE A 969 -19.50 -6.16 17.53
C ILE A 969 -19.66 -4.99 16.55
N ASN A 970 -19.82 -5.31 15.27
CA ASN A 970 -19.83 -4.38 14.13
C ASN A 970 -21.19 -3.70 13.93
N HIS A 971 -21.59 -2.86 14.89
CA HIS A 971 -22.71 -1.94 14.74
C HIS A 971 -22.21 -0.52 14.96
N HIS A 972 -22.62 0.42 14.10
CA HIS A 972 -22.46 1.86 14.33
C HIS A 972 -22.82 2.17 15.79
N LEU A 973 -21.81 2.35 16.65
CA LEU A 973 -21.95 2.25 18.10
C LEU A 973 -22.96 3.28 18.59
N SER A 974 -24.19 2.83 18.80
CA SER A 974 -25.26 3.66 19.35
C SER A 974 -24.85 4.15 20.73
N ILE A 975 -25.43 5.28 21.15
CA ILE A 975 -25.21 5.84 22.49
C ILE A 975 -25.50 4.79 23.59
N ASP A 976 -26.50 3.93 23.37
CA ASP A 976 -26.85 2.84 24.29
C ASP A 976 -25.71 1.82 24.43
N TYR A 977 -25.02 1.54 23.34
CA TYR A 977 -23.92 0.59 23.33
C TYR A 977 -22.70 1.10 24.11
N LEU A 978 -22.34 2.36 23.85
CA LEU A 978 -21.27 3.05 24.59
C LEU A 978 -21.64 3.17 26.07
N SER A 979 -22.91 3.39 26.36
CA SER A 979 -23.44 3.42 27.73
C SER A 979 -23.30 2.08 28.44
N ASN A 980 -23.45 0.94 27.74
CA ASN A 980 -23.23 -0.40 28.29
C ASN A 980 -21.75 -0.68 28.57
N LEU A 981 -20.84 -0.31 27.64
CA LEU A 981 -19.39 -0.38 27.89
C LEU A 981 -19.03 0.44 29.13
N GLY A 982 -19.54 1.66 29.22
CA GLY A 982 -19.27 2.52 30.36
C GLY A 982 -19.86 2.02 31.68
N GLU A 983 -20.98 1.30 31.63
CA GLU A 983 -21.55 0.65 32.81
C GLU A 983 -20.63 -0.46 33.36
N LEU A 984 -19.97 -1.23 32.47
CA LEU A 984 -18.97 -2.22 32.89
C LEU A 984 -17.77 -1.57 33.60
N MET A 985 -17.34 -0.38 33.17
CA MET A 985 -16.29 0.36 33.89
C MET A 985 -16.76 0.77 35.29
N PHE A 986 -17.97 1.28 35.43
CA PHE A 986 -18.54 1.63 36.73
C PHE A 986 -18.68 0.41 37.68
N GLN A 987 -19.02 -0.75 37.14
CA GLN A 987 -19.06 -2.00 37.91
C GLN A 987 -17.66 -2.45 38.35
N SER A 988 -16.66 -2.28 37.48
CA SER A 988 -15.26 -2.53 37.84
C SER A 988 -14.79 -1.60 38.97
N ASP A 989 -15.14 -0.30 38.93
CA ASP A 989 -14.87 0.66 40.02
C ASP A 989 -15.55 0.28 41.35
N ALA A 990 -16.79 -0.23 41.30
CA ALA A 990 -17.48 -0.74 42.48
C ALA A 990 -16.75 -1.94 43.11
N GLY A 991 -16.02 -2.73 42.30
CA GLY A 991 -15.13 -3.77 42.78
C GLY A 991 -13.98 -3.25 43.63
N TYR A 992 -13.39 -2.10 43.26
CA TYR A 992 -12.38 -1.42 44.07
C TYR A 992 -12.96 -0.88 45.37
N THR A 993 -14.15 -0.29 45.31
CA THR A 993 -14.85 0.21 46.51
C THR A 993 -15.13 -0.93 47.49
N SER A 994 -15.55 -2.09 47.00
CA SER A 994 -15.81 -3.29 47.83
C SER A 994 -14.55 -3.84 48.51
N CYS A 995 -13.36 -3.46 48.03
CA CYS A 995 -12.07 -3.86 48.58
C CYS A 995 -11.35 -2.72 49.31
N ASP A 996 -12.03 -1.60 49.58
CA ASP A 996 -11.44 -0.41 50.22
C ASP A 996 -10.17 0.09 49.47
N LEU A 997 -10.17 0.01 48.13
CA LEU A 997 -9.08 0.45 47.27
C LEU A 997 -9.33 1.81 46.59
N ASN A 998 -10.50 2.41 46.78
CA ASN A 998 -10.80 3.75 46.29
C ASN A 998 -10.38 4.83 47.31
N SER A 999 -10.13 6.06 46.84
CA SER A 999 -10.05 7.24 47.71
C SER A 999 -11.30 8.12 47.53
N GLU A 1000 -11.55 9.01 48.48
CA GLU A 1000 -12.66 9.99 48.40
C GLU A 1000 -12.57 10.80 47.10
N GLU A 1001 -11.36 11.19 46.72
CA GLU A 1001 -11.09 11.96 45.51
C GLU A 1001 -11.36 11.19 44.22
N THR A 1002 -10.92 9.93 44.11
CA THR A 1002 -11.20 9.12 42.91
C THR A 1002 -12.68 8.80 42.80
N GLN A 1003 -13.36 8.56 43.93
CA GLN A 1003 -14.81 8.36 43.97
C GLN A 1003 -15.56 9.63 43.54
N LEU A 1004 -15.13 10.80 44.00
CA LEU A 1004 -15.71 12.06 43.59
C LEU A 1004 -15.62 12.24 42.07
N LEU A 1005 -14.45 12.03 41.46
CA LEU A 1005 -14.28 12.08 40.01
C LEU A 1005 -15.21 11.10 39.26
N VAL A 1006 -15.25 9.83 39.68
CA VAL A 1006 -16.14 8.82 39.08
C VAL A 1006 -17.61 9.23 39.23
N SER A 1007 -18.00 9.80 40.38
CA SER A 1007 -19.37 10.25 40.64
C SER A 1007 -19.78 11.44 39.76
N LEU A 1008 -18.89 12.43 39.58
CA LEU A 1008 -19.12 13.59 38.72
C LEU A 1008 -19.29 13.16 37.26
N ILE A 1009 -18.44 12.22 36.80
CA ILE A 1009 -18.56 11.64 35.45
C ILE A 1009 -19.88 10.88 35.31
N ARG A 1010 -20.26 10.06 36.30
CA ARG A 1010 -21.53 9.33 36.29
C ARG A 1010 -22.75 10.26 36.25
N GLN A 1011 -22.73 11.37 36.98
CA GLN A 1011 -23.80 12.36 36.96
C GLN A 1011 -23.91 13.05 35.58
N SER A 1012 -22.77 13.40 34.98
CA SER A 1012 -22.72 14.04 33.65
C SER A 1012 -23.21 13.14 32.50
N LYS A 1013 -23.14 11.81 32.66
CA LYS A 1013 -23.67 10.83 31.68
C LYS A 1013 -25.15 11.08 31.38
N SER A 1014 -25.93 11.48 32.39
CA SER A 1014 -27.37 11.69 32.28
C SER A 1014 -27.79 12.94 31.49
N SER A 1015 -26.87 13.90 31.32
CA SER A 1015 -27.20 15.22 30.75
C SER A 1015 -26.60 15.48 29.37
N MET A 1016 -25.47 14.85 29.01
CA MET A 1016 -24.71 15.25 27.81
C MET A 1016 -24.47 14.14 26.76
N ASN A 1017 -24.73 12.86 27.05
CA ASN A 1017 -24.50 11.73 26.11
C ASN A 1017 -23.09 11.65 25.47
N VAL A 1018 -22.07 12.23 26.11
CA VAL A 1018 -20.67 12.26 25.62
C VAL A 1018 -19.66 11.59 26.55
N LEU A 1019 -20.01 11.35 27.82
CA LEU A 1019 -19.19 10.60 28.79
C LEU A 1019 -19.97 9.36 29.22
N PHE A 1020 -19.38 8.18 29.07
CA PHE A 1020 -20.12 6.93 29.15
C PHE A 1020 -19.78 6.10 30.39
N GLY A 1021 -18.51 6.11 30.82
CA GLY A 1021 -18.03 5.32 31.94
C GLY A 1021 -16.73 5.82 32.52
N ALA A 1022 -16.47 5.48 33.78
CA ALA A 1022 -15.21 5.78 34.45
C ALA A 1022 -14.88 4.76 35.55
N LYS A 1023 -13.58 4.58 35.79
CA LYS A 1023 -13.06 3.82 36.94
C LYS A 1023 -11.66 4.25 37.34
N ILE A 1024 -11.29 4.01 38.59
CA ILE A 1024 -9.89 4.11 39.05
C ILE A 1024 -8.94 3.21 38.24
N THR A 1025 -7.67 3.59 38.05
CA THR A 1025 -6.62 2.78 37.39
C THR A 1025 -5.51 2.31 38.35
N GLY A 1026 -4.97 1.10 38.09
CA GLY A 1026 -3.87 0.49 38.84
C GLY A 1026 -4.27 0.00 40.24
N GLY A 1027 -3.32 -0.30 41.13
CA GLY A 1027 -3.56 -0.86 42.47
C GLY A 1027 -4.34 -0.06 43.55
N GLY A 1028 -5.10 1.00 43.25
CA GLY A 1028 -5.93 1.74 44.22
C GLY A 1028 -5.23 2.81 45.08
N GLY A 1029 -5.95 3.41 46.03
CA GLY A 1029 -5.46 4.36 47.06
C GLY A 1029 -5.20 5.79 46.56
N GLY A 1030 -5.93 6.23 45.53
CA GLY A 1030 -5.73 7.50 44.83
C GLY A 1030 -5.16 7.31 43.42
N GLY A 1031 -4.66 8.38 42.80
CA GLY A 1031 -4.09 8.36 41.46
C GLY A 1031 -5.08 8.78 40.37
N THR A 1032 -5.17 8.01 39.30
CA THR A 1032 -5.87 8.41 38.06
C THR A 1032 -7.20 7.66 37.90
N VAL A 1033 -8.18 8.31 37.29
CA VAL A 1033 -9.45 7.72 36.83
C VAL A 1033 -9.44 7.63 35.31
N ALA A 1034 -9.61 6.43 34.76
CA ALA A 1034 -9.81 6.19 33.33
C ALA A 1034 -11.27 6.49 32.96
N VAL A 1035 -11.47 7.19 31.85
CA VAL A 1035 -12.78 7.69 31.40
C VAL A 1035 -13.01 7.29 29.95
N LEU A 1036 -14.16 6.66 29.69
CA LEU A 1036 -14.66 6.35 28.35
C LEU A 1036 -15.58 7.47 27.87
N ALA A 1037 -15.20 8.09 26.77
CA ALA A 1037 -15.86 9.27 26.25
C ALA A 1037 -16.07 9.16 24.73
N HIS A 1038 -16.99 9.97 24.21
CA HIS A 1038 -17.17 10.16 22.79
C HIS A 1038 -16.00 11.00 22.24
N ASN A 1039 -15.45 10.63 21.09
CA ASN A 1039 -14.31 11.30 20.46
C ASN A 1039 -14.75 12.61 19.78
N SER A 1040 -15.09 13.62 20.57
CA SER A 1040 -15.67 14.90 20.16
C SER A 1040 -15.23 16.06 21.05
N SER A 1041 -15.29 17.29 20.53
CA SER A 1041 -14.94 18.50 21.30
C SER A 1041 -15.83 18.70 22.52
N GLN A 1042 -17.12 18.32 22.43
CA GLN A 1042 -18.07 18.39 23.55
C GLN A 1042 -17.64 17.51 24.73
N ALA A 1043 -17.04 16.34 24.47
CA ALA A 1043 -16.54 15.48 25.54
C ALA A 1043 -15.34 16.11 26.27
N ILE A 1044 -14.46 16.81 25.53
CA ILE A 1044 -13.32 17.53 26.11
C ILE A 1044 -13.82 18.67 27.01
N GLU A 1045 -14.79 19.45 26.54
CA GLU A 1045 -15.43 20.52 27.32
C GLU A 1045 -16.12 19.97 28.58
N ALA A 1046 -16.84 18.85 28.47
CA ALA A 1046 -17.45 18.17 29.61
C ALA A 1046 -16.41 17.73 30.66
N ILE A 1047 -15.28 17.16 30.21
CA ILE A 1047 -14.17 16.79 31.11
C ILE A 1047 -13.55 18.02 31.78
N GLN A 1048 -13.36 19.11 31.04
CA GLN A 1048 -12.83 20.36 31.60
C GLN A 1048 -13.77 20.95 32.67
N ASN A 1049 -15.08 20.93 32.43
CA ASN A 1049 -16.08 21.38 33.40
C ASN A 1049 -16.07 20.52 34.67
N ILE A 1050 -16.00 19.18 34.52
CA ILE A 1050 -15.87 18.25 35.65
C ILE A 1050 -14.60 18.53 36.44
N ILE A 1051 -13.49 18.79 35.75
CA ILE A 1051 -12.23 19.14 36.40
C ILE A 1051 -12.38 20.45 37.17
N SER A 1052 -12.87 21.53 36.56
CA SER A 1052 -13.07 22.79 37.28
C SER A 1052 -13.97 22.63 38.50
N GLN A 1053 -15.03 21.83 38.40
CA GLN A 1053 -15.89 21.51 39.54
C GLN A 1053 -15.14 20.72 40.62
N TYR A 1054 -14.39 19.68 40.24
CA TYR A 1054 -13.58 18.88 41.14
C TYR A 1054 -12.50 19.70 41.85
N GLU A 1055 -11.77 20.56 41.13
CA GLU A 1055 -10.74 21.43 41.69
C GLU A 1055 -11.36 22.47 42.64
N THR A 1056 -12.56 22.96 42.34
CA THR A 1056 -13.30 23.88 43.24
C THR A 1056 -13.71 23.19 44.54
N ILE A 1057 -14.18 21.93 44.46
CA ILE A 1057 -14.62 21.17 45.63
C ILE A 1057 -13.43 20.74 46.50
N THR A 1058 -12.34 20.28 45.89
CA THR A 1058 -11.22 19.64 46.61
C THR A 1058 -10.04 20.57 46.86
N GLY A 1059 -9.93 21.69 46.14
CA GLY A 1059 -8.75 22.55 46.13
C GLY A 1059 -7.50 21.91 45.50
N ARG A 1060 -7.61 20.70 44.95
CA ARG A 1060 -6.49 19.96 44.35
C ARG A 1060 -6.42 20.23 42.85
N ARG A 1061 -5.22 20.42 42.31
CA ARG A 1061 -5.02 20.47 40.86
C ARG A 1061 -4.99 19.08 40.24
N THR A 1062 -5.56 18.97 39.05
CA THR A 1062 -5.64 17.74 38.27
C THR A 1062 -4.81 17.83 37.00
N ARG A 1063 -4.46 16.67 36.45
CA ARG A 1063 -3.79 16.54 35.15
C ARG A 1063 -4.61 15.59 34.29
N ILE A 1064 -4.80 15.99 33.03
CA ILE A 1064 -5.45 15.15 32.02
C ILE A 1064 -4.38 14.39 31.25
N PHE A 1065 -4.60 13.09 31.09
CA PHE A 1065 -3.89 12.23 30.15
C PHE A 1065 -4.80 12.01 28.94
N SER A 1066 -4.31 12.42 27.77
CA SER A 1066 -4.99 12.21 26.49
C SER A 1066 -3.96 11.80 25.45
N GLY A 1067 -4.39 10.99 24.48
CA GLY A 1067 -3.49 10.44 23.47
C GLY A 1067 -2.82 9.16 23.96
N THR A 1068 -1.96 8.60 23.11
CA THR A 1068 -1.46 7.24 23.23
C THR A 1068 -0.14 7.09 22.52
N SER A 1069 0.69 6.14 22.97
CA SER A 1069 1.99 5.84 22.38
C SER A 1069 2.22 4.33 22.38
N SER A 1070 2.88 3.79 21.36
CA SER A 1070 3.17 2.36 21.30
C SER A 1070 4.25 1.95 22.32
N GLY A 1071 4.20 0.70 22.76
CA GLY A 1071 5.20 0.09 23.63
C GLY A 1071 6.56 -0.09 22.94
N LEU A 1072 7.49 -0.67 23.70
CA LEU A 1072 8.87 -0.92 23.33
C LEU A 1072 9.05 -1.57 21.93
N VAL A 1073 8.21 -2.54 21.56
CA VAL A 1073 8.36 -3.27 20.29
C VAL A 1073 8.30 -2.33 19.07
N ALA A 1074 7.52 -1.26 19.16
CA ALA A 1074 7.43 -0.25 18.09
C ALA A 1074 8.53 0.82 18.17
N TYR A 1075 9.26 0.90 19.29
CA TYR A 1075 10.32 1.87 19.58
C TYR A 1075 11.57 1.15 20.09
N PRO A 1076 12.32 0.47 19.18
CA PRO A 1076 13.52 -0.28 19.57
C PRO A 1076 14.60 0.66 20.13
N SER A 1077 15.59 0.06 20.81
CA SER A 1077 16.75 0.80 21.30
C SER A 1077 17.54 1.43 20.17
N ILE A 1078 18.18 2.55 20.50
CA ILE A 1078 19.01 3.33 19.59
C ILE A 1078 20.41 3.42 20.16
N THR A 1079 21.41 3.13 19.34
CA THR A 1079 22.82 3.34 19.66
C THR A 1079 23.24 4.74 19.22
N ILE A 1080 23.78 5.52 20.14
CA ILE A 1080 24.31 6.87 19.94
C ILE A 1080 25.83 6.78 20.04
N GLU A 1081 26.52 7.00 18.92
CA GLU A 1081 27.98 7.06 18.88
C GLU A 1081 28.46 8.40 19.47
N MET A 1082 29.45 8.33 20.38
CA MET A 1082 30.00 9.48 21.11
C MET A 1082 31.18 10.12 20.39
#